data_AF-A0A1F5L5N7-F1
#
_entry.id   AF-A0A1F5L5N7-F1
#
_cell.length_a   1.000
_cell.length_b   1.000
_cell.length_c   1.000
_cell.angle_alpha   90.00
_cell.angle_beta   90.00
_cell.angle_gamma   90.00
#
_symmetry.space_group_name_H-M   'P 1'
#
loop_
_entity.id
_entity.type
_entity.pdbx_description
1 polymer ?
#
loop_
_entity_poly.entity_id
_entity_poly.type
_entity_poly.pdbx_seq_one_letter_code
_entity_poly.pdbx_strand_id
1 'polypeptide(L)'
;MQNLDTLSNRSRATLASLQAFGFQTTQPAIRSEPSNPDPIDASVAESWTIRPELVSLFQDSIRTDLDAQHLSYSDSHLGDSKVIHALSSFFNGYFSPFRPVEDGQIALAPGSSRCLDGLMHHLCDPGDGVLVPAPFWNGFDFHLSIHAQVHPVVAPIHDLYNASNADALMASLTETFDATPRRIRALLLTNPGNPLGQCYTAETFIRCARFCQDRDIHLICDEVYALSYFGGNGPGSTPFRSILSLDLQGLRCDASRVHVVWSGCVVSQENPELILALRLPTSTEVSSLSALCTTTLLTCDKLPHLIQINKERLLRSYNAVVGILKAKGVEYIPATAGLCVFARLAQNARTLDDEVCFQKLLRQKGLINYKMEATLNHLGASLQEAVTQLKGRLSTERLAALHDHSEGKIADAHLGEVAARTIDLLHQAEQLLEPSSLVLADHFLGYLHTKCLCAAVEFCIPDHLVGGPRSATQLAELSGAREDRLRQVLRLLYNNGIFEYEANSETYRNNPTSDMLRSDHWTQWHNWVNLYGNEFYDMARGIPASLRQGTTRTPAQINFNTDENMFDYFTARGWLPRLHRTLGGGATAQAPGILADYPWEEFGDKTFLDIGGGEGALIALILRRYPLIKAALLDTPKVIEHARSLFLSADGKYADVGDRVQETGLIAGDFLESIPSFELYTMKWCLHDWNDEKTAKVLGNIRKSIRMTPESRLVVIESILADGRSSRLSRYADLTMMVSADGQERTESEWRALADRTGWEIRTIRTLRGAWPCAIEMRPVLMPIMDPKSHQVSVPVIKGDVGYDGRVILYVIKADETSYINYIKPLILARELKIPHLLSVIDTKDEWFYRIHPERMVPSLKDLDPETNREVNVFESTACLQYLADRFDHIGTWAGRNAAEKGAVLSWTAYQTASLGPTAKYWLYFLRGYPTRHKPVQLPRTIEKLHSNCLRQWDILEKRLSLEGQDYIALPDRPTLADLSYFPFAMPWMFQFLGVDIKDWPSIDRWSQSMLNRPAVKAVMEMGPKIGH
;
A
#
# COMPACT_ATOMS: atom_id res chain seq x y z
N MET A 1 1.96 -23.58 -34.84
CA MET A 1 3.15 -24.17 -35.48
C MET A 1 3.24 -23.62 -36.90
N GLN A 2 4.05 -22.59 -37.15
CA GLN A 2 4.29 -22.04 -38.49
C GLN A 2 5.81 -21.82 -38.64
N ASN A 3 6.40 -22.37 -39.71
CA ASN A 3 7.78 -22.16 -40.22
C ASN A 3 9.00 -22.62 -39.39
N LEU A 4 9.03 -23.86 -38.88
CA LEU A 4 10.27 -24.47 -38.35
C LEU A 4 11.37 -24.64 -39.41
N ASP A 5 11.01 -24.74 -40.70
CA ASP A 5 11.95 -24.99 -41.79
C ASP A 5 12.86 -23.80 -42.11
N THR A 6 12.48 -22.59 -41.67
CA THR A 6 13.28 -21.36 -41.83
C THR A 6 14.39 -21.21 -40.78
N LEU A 7 14.34 -21.99 -39.70
CA LEU A 7 15.33 -21.94 -38.63
C LEU A 7 16.57 -22.79 -38.98
N SER A 8 17.70 -22.52 -38.32
CA SER A 8 18.88 -23.38 -38.45
C SER A 8 18.64 -24.74 -37.79
N ASN A 9 19.40 -25.77 -38.20
CA ASN A 9 19.36 -27.08 -37.54
C ASN A 9 19.62 -26.98 -36.03
N ARG A 10 20.54 -26.08 -35.63
CA ARG A 10 20.85 -25.81 -34.22
C ARG A 10 19.64 -25.25 -33.47
N SER A 11 18.96 -24.26 -34.05
CA SER A 11 17.77 -23.65 -33.44
C SER A 11 16.60 -24.62 -33.34
N ARG A 12 16.38 -25.49 -34.35
CA ARG A 12 15.37 -26.56 -34.27
C ARG A 12 15.65 -27.57 -33.16
N ALA A 13 16.90 -28.01 -33.01
CA ALA A 13 17.30 -28.93 -31.95
C ALA A 13 17.15 -28.32 -30.54
N THR A 14 17.51 -27.04 -30.38
CA THR A 14 17.28 -26.29 -29.14
C THR A 14 15.79 -26.14 -28.83
N LEU A 15 14.95 -25.85 -29.83
CA LEU A 15 13.50 -25.72 -29.63
C LEU A 15 12.87 -27.05 -29.21
N ALA A 16 13.27 -28.16 -29.83
CA ALA A 16 12.82 -29.49 -29.44
C ALA A 16 13.21 -29.80 -27.97
N SER A 17 14.41 -29.40 -27.56
CA SER A 17 14.88 -29.55 -26.18
C SER A 17 14.07 -28.68 -25.20
N LEU A 18 13.84 -27.40 -25.52
CA LEU A 18 13.00 -26.49 -24.72
C LEU A 18 11.56 -27.02 -24.55
N GLN A 19 10.98 -27.58 -25.61
CA GLN A 19 9.67 -28.21 -25.58
C GLN A 19 9.65 -29.47 -24.71
N ALA A 20 10.70 -30.28 -24.75
CA ALA A 20 10.85 -31.46 -23.89
C ALA A 20 10.90 -31.08 -22.39
N PHE A 21 11.50 -29.92 -22.07
CA PHE A 21 11.47 -29.34 -20.72
C PHE A 21 10.17 -28.58 -20.38
N GLY A 22 9.19 -28.55 -21.28
CA GLY A 22 7.85 -28.00 -21.03
C GLY A 22 7.73 -26.48 -21.18
N PHE A 23 8.71 -25.81 -21.78
CA PHE A 23 8.67 -24.36 -21.97
C PHE A 23 7.68 -23.96 -23.08
N GLN A 24 6.91 -22.89 -22.82
CA GLN A 24 5.97 -22.31 -23.77
C GLN A 24 6.32 -20.85 -24.05
N THR A 25 5.88 -20.33 -25.20
CA THR A 25 6.17 -18.95 -25.63
C THR A 25 5.55 -17.88 -24.73
N THR A 26 4.57 -18.24 -23.90
CA THR A 26 3.91 -17.34 -22.94
C THR A 26 3.85 -18.04 -21.59
N GLN A 27 4.84 -17.76 -20.75
CA GLN A 27 4.87 -18.26 -19.37
C GLN A 27 5.18 -17.06 -18.47
N PRO A 28 4.18 -16.47 -17.80
CA PRO A 28 4.44 -15.36 -16.90
C PRO A 28 5.21 -15.85 -15.67
N ALA A 29 6.31 -15.16 -15.35
CA ALA A 29 7.02 -15.38 -14.09
C ALA A 29 6.25 -14.68 -12.97
N ILE A 30 5.35 -15.41 -12.31
CA ILE A 30 4.64 -14.90 -11.13
C ILE A 30 5.56 -15.09 -9.92
N ARG A 31 6.19 -14.01 -9.45
CA ARG A 31 6.91 -13.96 -8.18
C ARG A 31 6.09 -13.13 -7.21
N SER A 32 5.67 -13.71 -6.10
CA SER A 32 5.10 -12.97 -4.98
C SER A 32 6.22 -12.39 -4.14
N GLU A 33 6.21 -11.08 -3.88
CA GLU A 33 7.07 -10.52 -2.84
C GLU A 33 6.64 -11.07 -1.48
N PRO A 34 7.56 -11.61 -0.66
CA PRO A 34 7.22 -12.03 0.68
C PRO A 34 6.89 -10.79 1.53
N SER A 35 5.66 -10.72 2.03
CA SER A 35 5.15 -9.64 2.89
C SER A 35 5.74 -9.65 4.31
N ASN A 36 6.70 -10.54 4.60
CA ASN A 36 7.27 -10.74 5.92
C ASN A 36 8.77 -11.13 5.79
N PRO A 37 9.72 -10.48 6.48
CA PRO A 37 11.16 -10.81 6.39
C PRO A 37 11.57 -12.12 7.08
N ASP A 38 10.67 -12.79 7.81
CA ASP A 38 11.02 -13.92 8.70
C ASP A 38 10.67 -15.37 8.26
N PRO A 39 9.98 -15.70 7.15
CA PRO A 39 9.91 -17.09 6.70
C PRO A 39 11.13 -17.46 5.85
N ILE A 40 11.75 -18.61 6.16
CA ILE A 40 12.68 -19.27 5.24
C ILE A 40 11.84 -19.75 4.04
N ASP A 41 11.90 -19.00 2.95
CA ASP A 41 11.27 -19.39 1.70
C ASP A 41 12.04 -20.55 1.07
N ALA A 42 11.49 -21.76 1.19
CA ALA A 42 12.06 -22.97 0.62
C ALA A 42 11.63 -23.23 -0.84
N SER A 43 10.90 -22.30 -1.48
CA SER A 43 10.44 -22.44 -2.86
C SER A 43 11.52 -22.12 -3.90
N VAL A 44 12.57 -21.39 -3.50
CA VAL A 44 13.71 -21.00 -4.35
C VAL A 44 15.04 -21.24 -3.64
N ALA A 45 16.07 -21.61 -4.40
CA ALA A 45 17.44 -21.79 -3.88
C ALA A 45 18.22 -20.46 -3.85
N GLU A 46 17.64 -19.43 -3.22
CA GLU A 46 18.23 -18.09 -3.13
C GLU A 46 18.54 -17.68 -1.69
N SER A 47 19.69 -17.03 -1.46
CA SER A 47 20.01 -16.43 -0.16
C SER A 47 19.63 -14.96 -0.09
N TRP A 48 18.99 -14.58 1.01
CA TRP A 48 18.66 -13.19 1.36
C TRP A 48 19.54 -12.64 2.48
N THR A 49 20.51 -13.44 2.97
CA THR A 49 21.26 -13.19 4.20
C THR A 49 21.98 -11.86 4.26
N ILE A 50 22.49 -11.30 3.16
CA ILE A 50 23.24 -10.03 3.14
C ILE A 50 22.72 -9.02 2.10
N ARG A 51 21.50 -9.22 1.59
CA ARG A 51 20.93 -8.35 0.54
C ARG A 51 20.83 -6.88 0.96
N PRO A 52 20.39 -6.51 2.17
CA PRO A 52 20.35 -5.10 2.57
C PRO A 52 21.72 -4.41 2.49
N GLU A 53 22.77 -5.11 2.92
CA GLU A 53 24.15 -4.60 2.85
C GLU A 53 24.63 -4.47 1.40
N LEU A 54 24.34 -5.46 0.55
CA LEU A 54 24.67 -5.40 -0.88
C LEU A 54 23.91 -4.29 -1.60
N VAL A 55 22.61 -4.12 -1.34
CA VAL A 55 21.79 -3.05 -1.94
C VAL A 55 22.34 -1.69 -1.55
N SER A 56 22.67 -1.47 -0.28
CA SER A 56 23.29 -0.21 0.17
C SER A 56 24.62 0.03 -0.55
N LEU A 57 25.50 -0.99 -0.62
CA LEU A 57 26.80 -0.87 -1.29
C LEU A 57 26.65 -0.54 -2.79
N PHE A 58 25.72 -1.19 -3.47
CA PHE A 58 25.49 -0.97 -4.91
C PHE A 58 24.83 0.37 -5.18
N GLN A 59 23.88 0.80 -4.35
CA GLN A 59 23.29 2.14 -4.47
C GLN A 59 24.34 3.24 -4.29
N ASP A 60 25.26 3.07 -3.35
CA ASP A 60 26.34 4.03 -3.11
C ASP A 60 27.33 4.04 -4.27
N SER A 61 27.77 2.88 -4.76
CA SER A 61 28.63 2.76 -5.94
C SER A 61 28.00 3.38 -7.19
N ILE A 62 26.74 3.07 -7.49
CA ILE A 62 26.03 3.64 -8.64
C ILE A 62 25.91 5.17 -8.49
N ARG A 63 25.70 5.68 -7.27
CA ARG A 63 25.58 7.14 -7.04
C ARG A 63 26.92 7.87 -7.18
N THR A 64 28.02 7.22 -6.84
CA THR A 64 29.34 7.87 -6.69
C THR A 64 30.28 7.61 -7.86
N ASP A 65 30.26 6.40 -8.41
CA ASP A 65 31.26 5.92 -9.37
C ASP A 65 30.70 5.76 -10.80
N LEU A 66 29.36 5.81 -10.98
CA LEU A 66 28.77 5.77 -12.31
C LEU A 66 29.05 7.07 -13.06
N ASP A 67 29.74 6.96 -14.19
CA ASP A 67 30.05 8.07 -15.07
C ASP A 67 29.77 7.73 -16.55
N ALA A 68 30.01 8.69 -17.44
CA ALA A 68 29.77 8.54 -18.87
C ALA A 68 30.62 7.43 -19.53
N GLN A 69 31.77 7.07 -18.95
CA GLN A 69 32.65 6.03 -19.51
C GLN A 69 32.02 4.63 -19.36
N HIS A 70 31.21 4.41 -18.32
CA HIS A 70 30.49 3.17 -18.09
C HIS A 70 29.30 2.96 -19.06
N LEU A 71 28.94 3.99 -19.82
CA LEU A 71 27.95 3.91 -20.91
C LEU A 71 28.60 3.74 -22.29
N SER A 72 29.93 3.65 -22.34
CA SER A 72 30.69 3.34 -23.55
C SER A 72 30.88 1.83 -23.71
N TYR A 73 31.40 1.42 -24.87
CA TYR A 73 31.94 0.07 -25.03
C TYR A 73 33.05 -0.18 -24.02
N SER A 74 33.14 -1.43 -23.56
CA SER A 74 34.24 -1.93 -22.71
C SER A 74 35.60 -1.53 -23.29
N ASP A 75 36.52 -1.19 -22.39
CA ASP A 75 37.90 -0.80 -22.71
C ASP A 75 38.72 -1.94 -23.33
N SER A 76 38.23 -3.18 -23.20
CA SER A 76 38.75 -4.37 -23.85
C SER A 76 37.67 -5.07 -24.66
N HIS A 77 38.04 -5.53 -25.86
CA HIS A 77 37.21 -6.37 -26.74
C HIS A 77 36.95 -7.78 -26.18
N LEU A 78 37.44 -8.08 -24.97
CA LEU A 78 37.44 -9.40 -24.36
C LEU A 78 36.88 -9.37 -22.92
N GLY A 79 36.15 -8.31 -22.54
CA GLY A 79 35.57 -8.11 -21.21
C GLY A 79 36.17 -6.91 -20.47
N ASP A 80 35.45 -6.41 -19.46
CA ASP A 80 35.84 -5.24 -18.65
C ASP A 80 37.12 -5.53 -17.84
N SER A 81 38.17 -4.74 -18.11
CA SER A 81 39.49 -4.99 -17.52
C SER A 81 39.52 -4.82 -16.00
N LYS A 82 38.72 -3.89 -15.45
CA LYS A 82 38.68 -3.60 -14.00
C LYS A 82 38.05 -4.76 -13.24
N VAL A 83 36.96 -5.33 -13.77
CA VAL A 83 36.32 -6.51 -13.17
C VAL A 83 37.26 -7.71 -13.18
N ILE A 84 37.93 -7.95 -14.32
CA ILE A 84 38.87 -9.07 -14.47
C ILE A 84 40.01 -8.94 -13.44
N HIS A 85 40.58 -7.75 -13.30
CA HIS A 85 41.64 -7.49 -12.33
C HIS A 85 41.18 -7.62 -10.87
N ALA A 86 39.96 -7.17 -10.58
CA ALA A 86 39.35 -7.35 -9.26
C ALA A 86 39.13 -8.84 -8.94
N LEU A 87 38.71 -9.64 -9.92
CA LEU A 87 38.55 -11.09 -9.79
C LEU A 87 39.88 -11.81 -9.57
N SER A 88 40.93 -11.49 -10.35
CA SER A 88 42.24 -12.14 -10.16
C SER A 88 42.80 -11.87 -8.76
N SER A 89 42.72 -10.61 -8.30
CA SER A 89 43.06 -10.20 -6.94
C SER A 89 42.23 -10.96 -5.89
N PHE A 90 40.93 -11.10 -6.13
CA PHE A 90 40.02 -11.81 -5.24
C PHE A 90 40.34 -13.31 -5.14
N PHE A 91 40.56 -14.00 -6.26
CA PHE A 91 40.96 -15.41 -6.23
C PHE A 91 42.29 -15.60 -5.48
N ASN A 92 43.26 -14.74 -5.73
CA ASN A 92 44.55 -14.78 -5.03
C ASN A 92 44.42 -14.54 -3.52
N GLY A 93 43.47 -13.70 -3.10
CA GLY A 93 43.22 -13.41 -1.68
C GLY A 93 42.40 -14.47 -0.93
N TYR A 94 41.47 -15.15 -1.61
CA TYR A 94 40.43 -15.94 -0.95
C TYR A 94 40.38 -17.44 -1.32
N PHE A 95 40.99 -17.84 -2.44
CA PHE A 95 40.96 -19.24 -2.92
C PHE A 95 42.29 -19.97 -2.68
N SER A 96 43.31 -19.27 -2.19
CA SER A 96 44.65 -19.80 -1.90
C SER A 96 45.23 -20.63 -3.06
N PRO A 97 45.27 -20.08 -4.28
CA PRO A 97 45.70 -20.85 -5.44
C PRO A 97 47.21 -21.18 -5.32
N PHE A 98 47.62 -22.36 -5.78
CA PHE A 98 49.02 -22.80 -5.73
C PHE A 98 49.91 -21.91 -6.61
N ARG A 99 49.37 -21.49 -7.76
CA ARG A 99 49.92 -20.45 -8.62
C ARG A 99 48.98 -19.25 -8.62
N PRO A 100 49.49 -18.01 -8.51
CA PRO A 100 48.65 -16.84 -8.65
C PRO A 100 47.81 -16.89 -9.93
N VAL A 101 46.53 -16.53 -9.82
CA VAL A 101 45.63 -16.37 -10.95
C VAL A 101 45.93 -15.03 -11.61
N GLU A 102 46.14 -15.04 -12.92
CA GLU A 102 46.44 -13.87 -13.74
C GLU A 102 45.21 -13.41 -14.53
N ASP A 103 45.15 -12.12 -14.87
CA ASP A 103 44.03 -11.53 -15.60
C ASP A 103 43.74 -12.26 -16.92
N GLY A 104 44.77 -12.74 -17.62
CA GLY A 104 44.65 -13.50 -18.87
C GLY A 104 44.00 -14.87 -18.74
N GLN A 105 43.76 -15.36 -17.52
CA GLN A 105 43.24 -16.70 -17.22
C GLN A 105 41.74 -16.69 -16.87
N ILE A 106 41.07 -15.53 -16.96
CA ILE A 106 39.69 -15.34 -16.51
C ILE A 106 38.77 -15.00 -17.70
N ALA A 107 37.62 -15.63 -17.81
CA ALA A 107 36.54 -15.21 -18.72
C ALA A 107 35.29 -14.84 -17.93
N LEU A 108 34.68 -13.68 -18.19
CA LEU A 108 33.46 -13.22 -17.53
C LEU A 108 32.21 -13.90 -18.14
N ALA A 109 31.06 -13.88 -17.46
CA ALA A 109 29.77 -14.26 -18.02
C ALA A 109 28.63 -13.70 -17.14
N PRO A 110 27.40 -13.54 -17.68
CA PRO A 110 26.23 -13.18 -16.88
C PRO A 110 25.73 -14.35 -16.00
N GLY A 111 26.55 -14.76 -15.03
CA GLY A 111 26.26 -15.80 -14.04
C GLY A 111 26.79 -17.21 -14.39
N SER A 112 26.86 -18.08 -13.39
CA SER A 112 27.51 -19.39 -13.48
C SER A 112 26.85 -20.36 -14.47
N SER A 113 25.53 -20.31 -14.65
CA SER A 113 24.85 -21.13 -15.67
C SER A 113 25.38 -20.83 -17.08
N ARG A 114 25.69 -19.56 -17.36
CA ARG A 114 26.24 -19.16 -18.65
C ARG A 114 27.71 -19.56 -18.81
N CYS A 115 28.49 -19.56 -17.73
CA CYS A 115 29.84 -20.13 -17.70
C CYS A 115 29.82 -21.62 -18.07
N LEU A 116 28.94 -22.40 -17.44
CA LEU A 116 28.81 -23.83 -17.71
C LEU A 116 28.37 -24.09 -19.16
N ASP A 117 27.37 -23.36 -19.65
CA ASP A 117 26.95 -23.45 -21.06
C ASP A 117 28.11 -23.14 -22.01
N GLY A 118 28.89 -22.09 -21.76
CA GLY A 118 30.05 -21.73 -22.57
C GLY A 118 31.12 -22.83 -22.57
N LEU A 119 31.45 -23.37 -21.39
CA LEU A 119 32.38 -24.51 -21.27
C LEU A 119 31.88 -25.73 -22.04
N MET A 120 30.59 -26.07 -21.93
CA MET A 120 30.03 -27.19 -22.70
C MET A 120 30.11 -26.94 -24.20
N HIS A 121 29.77 -25.72 -24.62
CA HIS A 121 29.78 -25.35 -26.04
C HIS A 121 31.17 -25.45 -26.68
N HIS A 122 32.23 -25.20 -25.91
CA HIS A 122 33.60 -25.18 -26.41
C HIS A 122 34.39 -26.49 -26.17
N LEU A 123 34.01 -27.29 -25.18
CA LEU A 123 34.71 -28.54 -24.84
C LEU A 123 34.06 -29.79 -25.44
N CYS A 124 32.78 -29.71 -25.79
CA CYS A 124 31.96 -30.85 -26.21
C CYS A 124 31.34 -30.64 -27.60
N ASP A 125 31.16 -31.74 -28.33
CA ASP A 125 30.31 -31.79 -29.52
C ASP A 125 28.86 -32.16 -29.13
N PRO A 126 27.85 -31.77 -29.92
CA PRO A 126 26.48 -32.24 -29.72
C PRO A 126 26.38 -33.77 -29.62
N GLY A 127 25.77 -34.27 -28.54
CA GLY A 127 25.63 -35.70 -28.26
C GLY A 127 26.70 -36.29 -27.34
N ASP A 128 27.80 -35.58 -27.10
CA ASP A 128 28.81 -35.96 -26.09
C ASP A 128 28.20 -35.99 -24.67
N GLY A 129 28.88 -36.69 -23.78
CA GLY A 129 28.52 -36.83 -22.37
C GLY A 129 29.44 -36.05 -21.44
N VAL A 130 28.89 -35.61 -20.32
CA VAL A 130 29.64 -35.04 -19.19
C VAL A 130 29.29 -35.81 -17.94
N LEU A 131 30.31 -36.36 -17.27
CA LEU A 131 30.11 -37.11 -16.04
C LEU A 131 29.74 -36.16 -14.91
N VAL A 132 28.68 -36.50 -14.16
CA VAL A 132 28.19 -35.73 -13.02
C VAL A 132 27.88 -36.69 -11.86
N PRO A 133 28.51 -36.54 -10.68
CA PRO A 133 28.13 -37.32 -9.50
C PRO A 133 26.72 -36.94 -9.02
N ALA A 134 25.89 -37.94 -8.69
CA ALA A 134 24.57 -37.72 -8.10
C ALA A 134 24.56 -37.93 -6.57
N PRO A 135 23.75 -37.16 -5.83
CA PRO A 135 22.79 -36.15 -6.30
C PRO A 135 23.45 -34.83 -6.72
N PHE A 136 22.89 -34.18 -7.73
CA PHE A 136 23.35 -32.89 -8.25
C PHE A 136 22.18 -31.92 -8.44
N TRP A 137 22.49 -30.66 -8.75
CA TRP A 137 21.48 -29.66 -9.09
C TRP A 137 20.82 -29.94 -10.43
N ASN A 138 19.51 -30.17 -10.43
CA ASN A 138 18.71 -30.49 -11.63
C ASN A 138 18.82 -29.47 -12.77
N GLY A 139 19.28 -28.24 -12.51
CA GLY A 139 19.58 -27.27 -13.55
C GLY A 139 20.66 -27.74 -14.54
N PHE A 140 21.52 -28.69 -14.18
CA PHE A 140 22.48 -29.29 -15.13
C PHE A 140 21.79 -30.03 -16.27
N ASP A 141 20.69 -30.76 -16.02
CA ASP A 141 19.93 -31.42 -17.08
C ASP A 141 19.42 -30.41 -18.12
N PHE A 142 18.95 -29.26 -17.64
CA PHE A 142 18.43 -28.19 -18.46
C PHE A 142 19.54 -27.42 -19.20
N HIS A 143 20.54 -26.90 -18.46
CA HIS A 143 21.53 -25.98 -18.99
C HIS A 143 22.56 -26.64 -19.91
N LEU A 144 22.92 -27.90 -19.68
CA LEU A 144 23.88 -28.61 -20.53
C LEU A 144 23.23 -29.05 -21.86
N SER A 145 21.95 -29.45 -21.83
CA SER A 145 21.30 -30.06 -22.98
C SER A 145 20.66 -29.07 -23.96
N ILE A 146 20.25 -27.88 -23.55
CA ILE A 146 19.45 -26.99 -24.42
C ILE A 146 20.26 -26.31 -25.52
N HIS A 147 21.35 -25.64 -25.14
CA HIS A 147 22.15 -24.86 -26.09
C HIS A 147 23.39 -25.63 -26.55
N ALA A 148 24.15 -26.26 -25.63
CA ALA A 148 25.29 -27.10 -25.99
C ALA A 148 24.92 -28.50 -26.51
N GLN A 149 23.70 -28.99 -26.28
CA GLN A 149 23.24 -30.34 -26.70
C GLN A 149 24.12 -31.47 -26.15
N VAL A 150 24.59 -31.29 -24.91
CA VAL A 150 25.40 -32.25 -24.17
C VAL A 150 24.53 -33.01 -23.18
N HIS A 151 24.86 -34.28 -22.93
CA HIS A 151 24.13 -35.14 -22.01
C HIS A 151 24.86 -35.27 -20.66
N PRO A 152 24.22 -34.95 -19.53
CA PRO A 152 24.74 -35.36 -18.24
C PRO A 152 24.70 -36.88 -18.13
N VAL A 153 25.84 -37.49 -17.82
CA VAL A 153 26.00 -38.92 -17.57
C VAL A 153 26.19 -39.09 -16.07
N VAL A 154 25.14 -39.61 -15.42
CA VAL A 154 25.00 -39.56 -13.97
C VAL A 154 25.75 -40.73 -13.31
N ALA A 155 26.72 -40.40 -12.45
CA ALA A 155 27.45 -41.35 -11.63
C ALA A 155 26.83 -41.41 -10.21
N PRO A 156 26.10 -42.47 -9.84
CA PRO A 156 25.35 -42.52 -8.58
C PRO A 156 26.27 -42.68 -7.36
N ILE A 157 26.04 -41.88 -6.31
CA ILE A 157 26.68 -42.08 -5.00
C ILE A 157 25.66 -42.68 -4.04
N HIS A 158 25.97 -43.87 -3.51
CA HIS A 158 25.05 -44.61 -2.65
C HIS A 158 25.14 -44.18 -1.17
N ASP A 159 26.33 -43.89 -0.66
CA ASP A 159 26.52 -43.37 0.70
C ASP A 159 26.53 -41.82 0.68
N LEU A 160 25.35 -41.25 0.87
CA LEU A 160 25.15 -39.79 0.87
C LEU A 160 25.74 -39.09 2.10
N TYR A 161 25.99 -39.82 3.20
CA TYR A 161 26.61 -39.24 4.39
C TYR A 161 28.11 -39.02 4.20
N ASN A 162 28.74 -39.86 3.37
CA ASN A 162 30.15 -39.78 3.01
C ASN A 162 30.35 -39.52 1.51
N ALA A 163 29.48 -38.74 0.86
CA ALA A 163 29.52 -38.53 -0.58
C ALA A 163 30.83 -37.87 -1.09
N SER A 164 31.56 -37.20 -0.20
CA SER A 164 32.89 -36.64 -0.48
C SER A 164 34.05 -37.66 -0.41
N ASN A 165 33.77 -38.91 -0.02
CA ASN A 165 34.77 -39.98 0.09
C ASN A 165 35.35 -40.32 -1.29
N ALA A 166 36.67 -40.34 -1.38
CA ALA A 166 37.35 -40.51 -2.65
C ALA A 166 37.18 -41.92 -3.25
N ASP A 167 37.18 -42.99 -2.45
CA ASP A 167 37.04 -44.35 -2.96
C ASP A 167 35.67 -44.61 -3.58
N ALA A 168 34.61 -44.22 -2.87
CA ALA A 168 33.24 -44.39 -3.33
C ALA A 168 32.98 -43.58 -4.61
N LEU A 169 33.43 -42.32 -4.64
CA LEU A 169 33.30 -41.47 -5.82
C LEU A 169 34.06 -42.07 -7.02
N MET A 170 35.32 -42.47 -6.84
CA MET A 170 36.12 -43.00 -7.94
C MET A 170 35.59 -44.32 -8.50
N ALA A 171 35.04 -45.20 -7.65
CA ALA A 171 34.41 -46.43 -8.09
C ALA A 171 33.20 -46.14 -8.99
N SER A 172 32.30 -45.25 -8.53
CA SER A 172 31.12 -44.86 -9.29
C SER A 172 31.45 -44.16 -10.61
N LEU A 173 32.43 -43.23 -10.60
CA LEU A 173 32.89 -42.56 -11.81
C LEU A 173 33.49 -43.53 -12.82
N THR A 174 34.27 -44.51 -12.35
CA THR A 174 34.90 -45.52 -13.22
C THR A 174 33.85 -46.43 -13.85
N GLU A 175 32.96 -47.00 -13.03
CA GLU A 175 31.87 -47.87 -13.51
C GLU A 175 30.98 -47.14 -14.53
N THR A 176 30.61 -45.89 -14.23
CA THR A 176 29.75 -45.10 -15.11
C THR A 176 30.44 -44.72 -16.42
N PHE A 177 31.73 -44.37 -16.37
CA PHE A 177 32.53 -44.07 -17.57
C PHE A 177 32.67 -45.31 -18.46
N ASP A 178 32.90 -46.47 -17.87
CA ASP A 178 33.15 -47.70 -18.62
C ASP A 178 31.84 -48.30 -19.19
N ALA A 179 30.69 -48.05 -18.55
CA ALA A 179 29.39 -48.59 -18.96
C ALA A 179 28.67 -47.75 -20.03
N THR A 180 28.98 -46.46 -20.17
CA THR A 180 28.26 -45.57 -21.09
C THR A 180 28.75 -45.73 -22.53
N PRO A 181 27.86 -45.85 -23.53
CA PRO A 181 28.25 -45.86 -24.94
C PRO A 181 28.57 -44.46 -25.47
N ARG A 182 28.37 -43.41 -24.66
CA ARG A 182 28.58 -42.01 -25.06
C ARG A 182 30.04 -41.63 -24.83
N ARG A 183 30.59 -40.83 -25.76
CA ARG A 183 31.90 -40.22 -25.58
C ARG A 183 31.84 -39.19 -24.46
N ILE A 184 32.60 -39.40 -23.39
CA ILE A 184 32.71 -38.44 -22.28
C ILE A 184 33.79 -37.41 -22.61
N ARG A 185 33.52 -36.12 -22.35
CA ARG A 185 34.47 -35.02 -22.58
C ARG A 185 34.91 -34.31 -21.30
N ALA A 186 34.09 -34.34 -20.26
CA ALA A 186 34.42 -33.70 -19.00
C ALA A 186 33.81 -34.44 -17.80
N LEU A 187 34.40 -34.22 -16.63
CA LEU A 187 33.83 -34.46 -15.31
C LEU A 187 33.45 -33.11 -14.70
N LEU A 188 32.19 -32.95 -14.30
CA LEU A 188 31.68 -31.76 -13.62
C LEU A 188 31.45 -32.07 -12.14
N LEU A 189 32.19 -31.38 -11.28
CA LEU A 189 32.05 -31.44 -9.82
C LEU A 189 31.50 -30.11 -9.29
N THR A 190 30.66 -30.15 -8.26
CA THR A 190 30.24 -28.96 -7.52
C THR A 190 30.86 -28.96 -6.13
N ASN A 191 31.56 -27.88 -5.74
CA ASN A 191 32.28 -27.80 -4.47
C ASN A 191 32.21 -26.38 -3.86
N PRO A 192 31.56 -26.15 -2.72
CA PRO A 192 30.77 -27.11 -1.94
C PRO A 192 29.60 -27.72 -2.72
N GLY A 193 29.29 -28.99 -2.46
CA GLY A 193 28.31 -29.78 -3.22
C GLY A 193 26.87 -29.24 -3.13
N ASN A 194 26.11 -29.41 -4.22
CA ASN A 194 24.69 -29.08 -4.31
C ASN A 194 23.94 -30.32 -4.79
N PRO A 195 23.05 -30.94 -3.99
CA PRO A 195 22.37 -30.35 -2.83
C PRO A 195 22.95 -30.67 -1.44
N LEU A 196 24.07 -31.41 -1.35
CA LEU A 196 24.52 -31.98 -0.07
C LEU A 196 25.21 -30.99 0.89
N GLY A 197 25.75 -29.87 0.39
CA GLY A 197 26.46 -28.88 1.22
C GLY A 197 27.76 -29.39 1.86
N GLN A 198 28.35 -30.47 1.32
CA GLN A 198 29.62 -31.05 1.76
C GLN A 198 30.76 -30.63 0.82
N CYS A 199 31.95 -30.41 1.36
CA CYS A 199 33.14 -30.08 0.58
C CYS A 199 33.96 -31.32 0.25
N TYR A 200 34.57 -31.36 -0.94
CA TYR A 200 35.51 -32.43 -1.30
C TYR A 200 36.85 -32.27 -0.59
N THR A 201 37.51 -33.39 -0.31
CA THR A 201 38.85 -33.39 0.28
C THR A 201 39.91 -33.14 -0.80
N ALA A 202 41.12 -32.76 -0.38
CA ALA A 202 42.26 -32.62 -1.30
C ALA A 202 42.58 -33.94 -2.01
N GLU A 203 42.48 -35.07 -1.31
CA GLU A 203 42.67 -36.40 -1.90
C GLU A 203 41.65 -36.69 -3.00
N THR A 204 40.38 -36.36 -2.76
CA THR A 204 39.31 -36.55 -3.74
C THR A 204 39.62 -35.76 -5.02
N PHE A 205 40.00 -34.49 -4.90
CA PHE A 205 40.39 -33.67 -6.06
C PHE A 205 41.61 -34.22 -6.80
N ILE A 206 42.64 -34.67 -6.09
CA ILE A 206 43.84 -35.28 -6.70
C ILE A 206 43.44 -36.51 -7.53
N ARG A 207 42.55 -37.35 -7.01
CA ARG A 207 42.10 -38.55 -7.72
C ARG A 207 41.21 -38.24 -8.90
N CYS A 208 40.32 -37.26 -8.80
CA CYS A 208 39.53 -36.78 -9.94
C CYS A 208 40.42 -36.16 -11.03
N ALA A 209 41.41 -35.34 -10.67
CA ALA A 209 42.35 -34.76 -11.63
C ALA A 209 43.16 -35.84 -12.36
N ARG A 210 43.66 -36.86 -11.64
CA ARG A 210 44.33 -38.01 -12.26
C ARG A 210 43.40 -38.84 -13.14
N PHE A 211 42.17 -39.08 -12.70
CA PHE A 211 41.17 -39.78 -13.49
C PHE A 211 40.90 -39.08 -14.82
N CYS A 212 40.74 -37.75 -14.79
CA CYS A 212 40.56 -36.94 -15.98
C CYS A 212 41.80 -36.97 -16.89
N GLN A 213 43.00 -36.89 -16.30
CA GLN A 213 44.27 -37.03 -17.01
C GLN A 213 44.37 -38.38 -17.74
N ASP A 214 44.12 -39.48 -17.02
CA ASP A 214 44.26 -40.85 -17.52
C ASP A 214 43.25 -41.17 -18.65
N ARG A 215 42.10 -40.50 -18.64
CA ARG A 215 40.99 -40.72 -19.59
C ARG A 215 40.88 -39.67 -20.69
N ASP A 216 41.80 -38.72 -20.74
CA ASP A 216 41.81 -37.66 -21.75
C ASP A 216 40.56 -36.76 -21.75
N ILE A 217 40.07 -36.41 -20.56
CA ILE A 217 38.88 -35.56 -20.39
C ILE A 217 39.17 -34.34 -19.50
N HIS A 218 38.31 -33.33 -19.57
CA HIS A 218 38.41 -32.12 -18.75
C HIS A 218 37.85 -32.33 -17.33
N LEU A 219 38.35 -31.57 -16.36
CA LEU A 219 37.80 -31.44 -15.02
C LEU A 219 37.24 -30.03 -14.85
N ILE A 220 35.94 -29.92 -14.60
CA ILE A 220 35.26 -28.66 -14.34
C ILE A 220 34.80 -28.68 -12.88
N CYS A 221 35.25 -27.69 -12.12
CA CYS A 221 34.85 -27.49 -10.73
C CYS A 221 33.94 -26.27 -10.65
N ASP A 222 32.64 -26.51 -10.51
CA ASP A 222 31.66 -25.50 -10.14
C ASP A 222 31.80 -25.18 -8.66
N GLU A 223 32.53 -24.09 -8.37
CA GLU A 223 32.79 -23.63 -7.02
C GLU A 223 31.85 -22.49 -6.60
N VAL A 224 30.67 -22.34 -7.22
CA VAL A 224 29.74 -21.21 -6.98
C VAL A 224 29.40 -20.94 -5.51
N TYR A 225 29.45 -21.97 -4.64
CA TYR A 225 29.23 -21.83 -3.20
C TYR A 225 30.51 -21.61 -2.38
N ALA A 226 31.66 -21.34 -3.01
CA ALA A 226 32.88 -20.97 -2.30
C ALA A 226 32.62 -19.80 -1.34
N LEU A 227 33.37 -19.77 -0.23
CA LEU A 227 33.22 -18.79 0.86
C LEU A 227 31.90 -18.85 1.65
N SER A 228 31.01 -19.80 1.36
CA SER A 228 29.83 -20.09 2.19
C SER A 228 30.07 -21.13 3.29
N TYR A 229 31.31 -21.61 3.45
CA TYR A 229 31.66 -22.56 4.52
C TYR A 229 31.48 -21.93 5.90
N PHE A 230 30.57 -22.51 6.68
CA PHE A 230 30.19 -22.01 8.01
C PHE A 230 30.53 -22.98 9.16
N GLY A 231 31.14 -24.13 8.85
CA GLY A 231 31.75 -25.03 9.85
C GLY A 231 30.82 -26.07 10.48
N GLY A 232 31.44 -27.06 11.14
CA GLY A 232 30.78 -28.10 11.94
C GLY A 232 31.81 -28.90 12.78
N ASN A 233 31.41 -29.38 13.97
CA ASN A 233 32.27 -30.15 14.90
C ASN A 233 31.99 -31.67 14.84
N GLY A 234 31.38 -32.17 13.77
CA GLY A 234 31.02 -33.59 13.61
C GLY A 234 31.93 -34.35 12.63
N PRO A 235 31.87 -35.69 12.61
CA PRO A 235 32.55 -36.49 11.59
C PRO A 235 32.13 -36.03 10.18
N GLY A 236 33.09 -35.74 9.29
CA GLY A 236 32.83 -35.27 7.93
C GLY A 236 32.96 -33.75 7.69
N SER A 237 33.41 -32.96 8.66
CA SER A 237 33.63 -31.51 8.48
C SER A 237 34.89 -31.20 7.65
N THR A 238 34.80 -31.36 6.33
CA THR A 238 35.88 -30.97 5.42
C THR A 238 35.82 -29.46 5.18
N PRO A 239 36.87 -28.68 5.50
CA PRO A 239 36.90 -27.25 5.17
C PRO A 239 36.89 -27.07 3.64
N PHE A 240 36.28 -26.00 3.18
CA PHE A 240 36.33 -25.65 1.76
C PHE A 240 37.78 -25.49 1.30
N ARG A 241 38.08 -26.08 0.15
CA ARG A 241 39.33 -25.92 -0.57
C ARG A 241 39.02 -25.83 -2.05
N SER A 242 39.62 -24.85 -2.73
CA SER A 242 39.52 -24.74 -4.18
C SER A 242 40.47 -25.72 -4.87
N ILE A 243 40.08 -26.24 -6.04
CA ILE A 243 40.99 -27.02 -6.91
C ILE A 243 42.24 -26.21 -7.31
N LEU A 244 42.14 -24.87 -7.37
CA LEU A 244 43.26 -23.98 -7.69
C LEU A 244 44.40 -24.07 -6.68
N SER A 245 44.14 -24.56 -5.46
CA SER A 245 45.14 -24.71 -4.40
C SER A 245 46.08 -25.90 -4.58
N LEU A 246 45.88 -26.74 -5.61
CA LEU A 246 46.70 -27.92 -5.87
C LEU A 246 47.85 -27.65 -6.85
N ASP A 247 48.99 -28.30 -6.61
CA ASP A 247 50.09 -28.37 -7.59
C ASP A 247 49.81 -29.43 -8.66
N LEU A 248 48.98 -29.07 -9.64
CA LEU A 248 48.59 -29.99 -10.73
C LEU A 248 49.80 -30.51 -11.52
N GLN A 249 50.80 -29.66 -11.76
CA GLN A 249 52.01 -30.07 -12.47
C GLN A 249 52.85 -31.05 -11.65
N GLY A 250 53.03 -30.81 -10.34
CA GLY A 250 53.67 -31.77 -9.43
C GLY A 250 52.92 -33.11 -9.32
N LEU A 251 51.61 -33.09 -9.56
CA LEU A 251 50.76 -34.29 -9.61
C LEU A 251 50.77 -35.00 -10.98
N ARG A 252 51.50 -34.46 -11.97
CA ARG A 252 51.54 -34.92 -13.38
C ARG A 252 50.18 -34.86 -14.08
N CYS A 253 49.34 -33.92 -13.68
CA CYS A 253 48.08 -33.62 -14.35
C CYS A 253 48.27 -32.41 -15.26
N ASP A 254 47.76 -32.47 -16.49
CA ASP A 254 47.74 -31.37 -17.42
C ASP A 254 46.75 -30.30 -16.95
N ALA A 255 47.29 -29.19 -16.44
CA ALA A 255 46.51 -28.08 -15.92
C ALA A 255 45.66 -27.38 -17.00
N SER A 256 45.94 -27.57 -18.29
CA SER A 256 45.10 -27.04 -19.38
C SER A 256 43.70 -27.67 -19.42
N ARG A 257 43.48 -28.76 -18.66
CA ARG A 257 42.21 -29.50 -18.58
C ARG A 257 41.39 -29.20 -17.34
N VAL A 258 41.87 -28.34 -16.45
CA VAL A 258 41.21 -28.02 -15.19
C VAL A 258 40.64 -26.61 -15.24
N HIS A 259 39.34 -26.50 -14.98
CA HIS A 259 38.60 -25.24 -15.09
C HIS A 259 37.73 -25.01 -13.86
N VAL A 260 37.67 -23.78 -13.37
CA VAL A 260 36.85 -23.39 -12.22
C VAL A 260 35.76 -22.44 -12.65
N VAL A 261 34.54 -22.64 -12.15
CA VAL A 261 33.41 -21.72 -12.32
C VAL A 261 33.09 -21.08 -10.98
N TRP A 262 33.00 -19.75 -10.93
CA TRP A 262 32.57 -19.02 -9.74
C TRP A 262 31.86 -17.72 -10.10
N SER A 263 30.66 -17.50 -9.54
CA SER A 263 29.91 -16.24 -9.56
C SER A 263 29.94 -15.44 -10.88
N GLY A 264 29.75 -16.12 -12.02
CA GLY A 264 29.79 -15.49 -13.35
C GLY A 264 31.18 -15.31 -13.96
N CYS A 265 32.17 -16.12 -13.58
CA CYS A 265 33.43 -16.22 -14.31
C CYS A 265 33.94 -17.67 -14.41
N VAL A 266 34.80 -17.90 -15.41
CA VAL A 266 35.59 -19.12 -15.59
C VAL A 266 37.05 -18.78 -15.36
N VAL A 267 37.76 -19.60 -14.58
CA VAL A 267 39.22 -19.55 -14.42
C VAL A 267 39.83 -20.79 -15.05
N SER A 268 40.80 -20.58 -15.95
CA SER A 268 41.59 -21.66 -16.57
C SER A 268 43.04 -21.21 -16.72
N GLN A 269 43.93 -21.74 -15.87
CA GLN A 269 45.28 -21.19 -15.72
C GLN A 269 46.22 -21.48 -16.90
N GLU A 270 46.03 -22.61 -17.59
CA GLU A 270 46.97 -23.12 -18.61
C GLU A 270 46.25 -23.46 -19.94
N ASN A 271 45.10 -22.83 -20.23
CA ASN A 271 44.36 -23.03 -21.49
C ASN A 271 43.96 -21.67 -22.10
N PRO A 272 44.90 -20.93 -22.69
CA PRO A 272 44.65 -19.60 -23.24
C PRO A 272 43.69 -19.62 -24.44
N GLU A 273 43.68 -20.69 -25.23
CA GLU A 273 42.76 -20.85 -26.37
C GLU A 273 41.30 -20.95 -25.91
N LEU A 274 41.04 -21.74 -24.87
CA LEU A 274 39.70 -21.84 -24.28
C LEU A 274 39.26 -20.49 -23.68
N ILE A 275 40.15 -19.81 -22.95
CA ILE A 275 39.83 -18.48 -22.39
C ILE A 275 39.53 -17.47 -23.48
N LEU A 276 40.30 -17.47 -24.58
CA LEU A 276 40.03 -16.61 -25.73
C LEU A 276 38.66 -16.91 -26.36
N ALA A 277 38.32 -18.19 -26.53
CA ALA A 277 37.03 -18.62 -27.08
C ALA A 277 35.86 -18.18 -26.18
N LEU A 278 35.99 -18.38 -24.86
CA LEU A 278 34.98 -17.96 -23.88
C LEU A 278 34.81 -16.45 -23.83
N ARG A 279 35.89 -15.67 -24.02
CA ARG A 279 35.83 -14.20 -23.92
C ARG A 279 35.03 -13.53 -25.03
N LEU A 280 34.96 -14.14 -26.22
CA LEU A 280 34.32 -13.56 -27.40
C LEU A 280 32.86 -13.11 -27.15
N PRO A 281 31.93 -13.99 -26.74
CA PRO A 281 30.55 -13.59 -26.44
C PRO A 281 30.44 -12.69 -25.20
N THR A 282 31.36 -12.84 -24.26
CA THR A 282 31.26 -12.19 -22.93
C THR A 282 31.62 -10.71 -22.94
N SER A 283 32.28 -10.26 -24.01
CA SER A 283 32.60 -8.85 -24.28
C SER A 283 31.37 -7.94 -24.40
N THR A 284 30.19 -8.51 -24.67
CA THR A 284 28.93 -7.76 -24.83
C THR A 284 27.78 -8.27 -23.95
N GLU A 285 27.86 -9.50 -23.42
CA GLU A 285 26.78 -10.10 -22.62
C GLU A 285 26.75 -9.61 -21.15
N VAL A 286 27.83 -9.03 -20.62
CA VAL A 286 27.89 -8.52 -19.24
C VAL A 286 27.55 -7.03 -19.21
N SER A 287 26.51 -6.66 -18.48
CA SER A 287 26.11 -5.25 -18.30
C SER A 287 27.19 -4.44 -17.57
N SER A 288 27.42 -3.21 -18.03
CA SER A 288 28.35 -2.28 -17.37
C SER A 288 27.97 -1.96 -15.93
N LEU A 289 26.68 -1.96 -15.59
CA LEU A 289 26.23 -1.81 -14.20
C LEU A 289 26.59 -3.03 -13.34
N SER A 290 26.47 -4.24 -13.89
CA SER A 290 26.89 -5.47 -13.19
C SER A 290 28.40 -5.49 -13.01
N ALA A 291 29.16 -5.04 -14.01
CA ALA A 291 30.61 -4.88 -13.93
C ALA A 291 31.01 -3.88 -12.82
N LEU A 292 30.38 -2.70 -12.78
CA LEU A 292 30.61 -1.70 -11.73
C LEU A 292 30.31 -2.24 -10.33
N CYS A 293 29.14 -2.84 -10.13
CA CYS A 293 28.73 -3.40 -8.84
C CYS A 293 29.66 -4.54 -8.39
N THR A 294 30.06 -5.41 -9.31
CA THR A 294 30.97 -6.54 -9.02
C THR A 294 32.36 -6.02 -8.65
N THR A 295 32.91 -5.07 -9.42
CA THR A 295 34.21 -4.46 -9.13
C THR A 295 34.20 -3.82 -7.74
N THR A 296 33.13 -3.09 -7.43
CA THR A 296 32.98 -2.43 -6.12
C THR A 296 32.92 -3.47 -5.00
N LEU A 297 32.12 -4.54 -5.15
CA LEU A 297 32.05 -5.59 -4.12
C LEU A 297 33.39 -6.27 -3.87
N LEU A 298 34.10 -6.62 -4.94
CA LEU A 298 35.36 -7.35 -4.87
C LEU A 298 36.52 -6.51 -4.34
N THR A 299 36.46 -5.19 -4.50
CA THR A 299 37.52 -4.27 -4.05
C THR A 299 37.16 -3.51 -2.76
N CYS A 300 35.95 -3.68 -2.22
CA CYS A 300 35.51 -2.98 -1.01
C CYS A 300 36.24 -3.48 0.25
N ASP A 301 36.69 -2.54 1.09
CA ASP A 301 37.29 -2.82 2.41
C ASP A 301 36.37 -3.62 3.36
N LYS A 302 35.05 -3.56 3.14
CA LYS A 302 34.05 -4.29 3.94
C LYS A 302 33.91 -5.76 3.51
N LEU A 303 34.51 -6.21 2.41
CA LEU A 303 34.34 -7.56 1.88
C LEU A 303 34.66 -8.68 2.89
N PRO A 304 35.77 -8.64 3.67
CA PRO A 304 36.02 -9.64 4.71
C PRO A 304 34.88 -9.72 5.74
N HIS A 305 34.34 -8.56 6.13
CA HIS A 305 33.23 -8.48 7.07
C HIS A 305 31.92 -9.00 6.47
N LEU A 306 31.63 -8.68 5.20
CA LEU A 306 30.45 -9.20 4.49
C LEU A 306 30.49 -10.73 4.35
N ILE A 307 31.65 -11.30 4.02
CA ILE A 307 31.85 -12.75 3.97
C ILE A 307 31.61 -13.37 5.35
N GLN A 308 32.14 -12.76 6.41
CA GLN A 308 31.97 -13.25 7.79
C GLN A 308 30.50 -13.23 8.23
N ILE A 309 29.80 -12.10 8.04
CA ILE A 309 28.37 -11.98 8.36
C ILE A 309 27.56 -12.98 7.54
N ASN A 310 27.87 -13.17 6.26
CA ASN A 310 27.16 -14.14 5.42
C ASN A 310 27.27 -15.55 6.01
N LYS A 311 28.48 -15.99 6.40
CA LYS A 311 28.69 -17.30 7.04
C LYS A 311 27.90 -17.45 8.34
N GLU A 312 27.93 -16.45 9.20
CA GLU A 312 27.18 -16.46 10.47
C GLU A 312 25.67 -16.54 10.23
N ARG A 313 25.16 -15.78 9.28
CA ARG A 313 23.73 -15.78 8.93
C ARG A 313 23.30 -17.10 8.29
N LEU A 314 24.11 -17.67 7.40
CA LEU A 314 23.88 -18.99 6.83
C LEU A 314 23.89 -20.08 7.90
N LEU A 315 24.82 -20.04 8.86
CA LEU A 315 24.84 -20.96 9.99
C LEU A 315 23.55 -20.86 10.83
N ARG A 316 23.07 -19.63 11.08
CA ARG A 316 21.80 -19.43 11.80
C ARG A 316 20.61 -20.02 11.04
N SER A 317 20.52 -19.77 9.73
CA SER A 317 19.47 -20.36 8.89
C SER A 317 19.55 -21.89 8.87
N TYR A 318 20.75 -22.46 8.71
CA TYR A 318 20.98 -23.90 8.78
C TYR A 318 20.52 -24.48 10.12
N ASN A 319 20.95 -23.89 11.24
CA ASN A 319 20.57 -24.34 12.59
C ASN A 319 19.06 -24.24 12.83
N ALA A 320 18.39 -23.22 12.30
CA ALA A 320 16.94 -23.08 12.40
C ALA A 320 16.21 -24.21 11.66
N VAL A 321 16.55 -24.46 10.39
CA VAL A 321 15.95 -25.54 9.59
C VAL A 321 16.23 -26.90 10.23
N VAL A 322 17.49 -27.18 10.54
CA VAL A 322 17.90 -28.46 11.14
C VAL A 322 17.30 -28.66 12.54
N GLY A 323 17.14 -27.60 13.33
CA GLY A 323 16.43 -27.66 14.60
C GLY A 323 15.00 -28.18 14.46
N ILE A 324 14.29 -27.71 13.43
CA ILE A 324 12.93 -28.18 13.09
C ILE A 324 12.96 -29.64 12.64
N LEU A 325 13.88 -30.00 11.72
CA LEU A 325 13.99 -31.38 11.23
C LEU A 325 14.26 -32.37 12.37
N LYS A 326 15.18 -32.04 13.28
CA LYS A 326 15.46 -32.83 14.48
C LYS A 326 14.24 -32.95 15.39
N ALA A 327 13.56 -31.83 15.67
CA ALA A 327 12.37 -31.83 16.51
C ALA A 327 11.21 -32.67 15.93
N LYS A 328 11.17 -32.83 14.60
CA LYS A 328 10.19 -33.64 13.87
C LYS A 328 10.67 -35.06 13.56
N GLY A 329 11.89 -35.44 13.97
CA GLY A 329 12.46 -36.75 13.67
C GLY A 329 12.68 -37.00 12.18
N VAL A 330 12.88 -35.95 11.37
CA VAL A 330 13.14 -36.06 9.93
C VAL A 330 14.63 -36.27 9.70
N GLU A 331 14.98 -37.35 8.99
CA GLU A 331 16.36 -37.62 8.59
C GLU A 331 16.85 -36.57 7.59
N TYR A 332 18.11 -36.16 7.70
CA TYR A 332 18.74 -35.21 6.80
C TYR A 332 20.26 -35.43 6.75
N ILE A 333 20.90 -35.00 5.65
CA ILE A 333 22.36 -35.02 5.50
C ILE A 333 22.94 -33.73 6.07
N PRO A 334 23.91 -33.79 7.01
CA PRO A 334 24.56 -32.59 7.52
C PRO A 334 25.34 -31.83 6.43
N ALA A 335 25.03 -30.55 6.30
CA ALA A 335 25.75 -29.61 5.46
C ALA A 335 26.77 -28.80 6.28
N THR A 336 27.86 -28.40 5.62
CA THR A 336 28.94 -27.58 6.21
C THR A 336 29.16 -26.26 5.46
N ALA A 337 28.50 -26.12 4.31
CA ALA A 337 28.53 -24.96 3.43
C ALA A 337 27.28 -24.94 2.53
N GLY A 338 27.10 -23.86 1.77
CA GLY A 338 26.03 -23.70 0.79
C GLY A 338 24.70 -23.21 1.38
N LEU A 339 23.64 -23.34 0.59
CA LEU A 339 22.30 -22.85 0.90
C LEU A 339 21.26 -23.97 1.09
N CYS A 340 21.64 -25.22 0.79
CA CYS A 340 20.71 -26.35 0.71
C CYS A 340 20.81 -27.25 1.94
N VAL A 341 19.69 -27.87 2.33
CA VAL A 341 19.62 -28.97 3.29
C VAL A 341 18.91 -30.15 2.63
N PHE A 342 19.59 -31.28 2.50
CA PHE A 342 19.02 -32.49 1.90
C PHE A 342 18.32 -33.33 2.97
N ALA A 343 16.99 -33.43 2.92
CA ALA A 343 16.17 -34.07 3.95
C ALA A 343 15.15 -35.07 3.40
N ARG A 344 14.91 -36.16 4.14
CA ARG A 344 13.94 -37.23 3.81
C ARG A 344 12.55 -36.88 4.34
N LEU A 345 11.81 -36.07 3.59
CA LEU A 345 10.45 -35.66 3.99
C LEU A 345 9.44 -36.82 3.95
N ALA A 346 9.57 -37.73 2.97
CA ALA A 346 8.76 -38.94 2.86
C ALA A 346 9.45 -40.12 3.59
N GLN A 347 9.35 -40.17 4.92
CA GLN A 347 10.12 -41.13 5.75
C GLN A 347 9.93 -42.60 5.35
N ASN A 348 8.73 -42.96 4.88
CA ASN A 348 8.39 -44.35 4.53
C ASN A 348 8.57 -44.67 3.03
N ALA A 349 8.95 -43.69 2.21
CA ALA A 349 9.13 -43.92 0.78
C ALA A 349 10.36 -44.81 0.52
N ARG A 350 10.15 -45.89 -0.25
CA ARG A 350 11.20 -46.83 -0.67
C ARG A 350 11.39 -46.84 -2.18
N THR A 351 10.43 -46.31 -2.92
CA THR A 351 10.42 -46.24 -4.38
C THR A 351 10.11 -44.82 -4.86
N LEU A 352 10.42 -44.53 -6.13
CA LEU A 352 10.05 -43.27 -6.77
C LEU A 352 8.52 -43.06 -6.76
N ASP A 353 7.76 -44.13 -6.91
CA ASP A 353 6.30 -44.06 -6.85
C ASP A 353 5.78 -43.62 -5.48
N ASP A 354 6.43 -44.07 -4.39
CA ASP A 354 6.09 -43.63 -3.04
C ASP A 354 6.34 -42.12 -2.87
N GLU A 355 7.45 -41.61 -3.40
CA GLU A 355 7.76 -40.18 -3.39
C GLU A 355 6.76 -39.38 -4.25
N VAL A 356 6.38 -39.88 -5.42
CA VAL A 356 5.34 -39.27 -6.26
C VAL A 356 3.99 -39.26 -5.54
N CYS A 357 3.64 -40.32 -4.81
CA CYS A 357 2.42 -40.37 -3.99
C CYS A 357 2.47 -39.35 -2.85
N PHE A 358 3.61 -39.23 -2.17
CA PHE A 358 3.80 -38.22 -1.13
C PHE A 358 3.69 -36.80 -1.70
N GLN A 359 4.30 -36.51 -2.85
CA GLN A 359 4.14 -35.22 -3.53
C GLN A 359 2.68 -34.95 -3.92
N LYS A 360 1.95 -35.96 -4.41
CA LYS A 360 0.50 -35.83 -4.69
C LYS A 360 -0.28 -35.50 -3.42
N LEU A 361 0.05 -36.12 -2.28
CA LEU A 361 -0.57 -35.81 -1.00
C LEU A 361 -0.29 -34.37 -0.56
N LEU A 362 0.96 -33.90 -0.67
CA LEU A 362 1.32 -32.50 -0.38
C LEU A 362 0.55 -31.52 -1.28
N ARG A 363 0.36 -31.85 -2.57
CA ARG A 363 -0.48 -31.07 -3.50
C ARG A 363 -1.94 -31.04 -3.07
N GLN A 364 -2.52 -32.18 -2.69
CA GLN A 364 -3.90 -32.25 -2.17
C GLN A 364 -4.09 -31.43 -0.89
N LYS A 365 -3.03 -31.29 -0.09
CA LYS A 365 -3.04 -30.49 1.15
C LYS A 365 -2.71 -29.01 0.91
N GLY A 366 -2.53 -28.58 -0.34
CA GLY A 366 -2.21 -27.18 -0.67
C GLY A 366 -0.81 -26.74 -0.22
N LEU A 367 0.09 -27.67 0.11
CA LEU A 367 1.44 -27.38 0.56
C LEU A 367 2.45 -27.21 -0.59
N ILE A 368 2.00 -27.39 -1.84
CA ILE A 368 2.75 -27.13 -3.08
C ILE A 368 1.86 -26.26 -3.98
N ASN A 369 2.35 -25.10 -4.41
CA ASN A 369 1.59 -24.04 -5.09
C ASN A 369 1.04 -24.45 -6.49
N TYR A 370 -0.08 -23.84 -6.87
CA TYR A 370 -1.17 -24.41 -7.68
C TYR A 370 -1.14 -24.25 -9.21
N LYS A 371 -1.86 -25.15 -9.88
CA LYS A 371 -2.49 -24.99 -11.20
C LYS A 371 -3.95 -24.50 -11.00
N MET A 372 -4.33 -23.37 -11.60
CA MET A 372 -5.65 -22.70 -11.52
C MET A 372 -6.88 -23.64 -11.49
N GLU A 373 -6.87 -24.71 -12.29
CA GLU A 373 -7.99 -25.65 -12.44
C GLU A 373 -8.45 -26.27 -11.12
N ALA A 374 -7.52 -26.69 -10.26
CA ALA A 374 -7.90 -27.31 -9.00
C ALA A 374 -8.49 -26.30 -8.00
N THR A 375 -8.10 -25.01 -8.07
CA THR A 375 -8.65 -23.95 -7.22
C THR A 375 -10.10 -23.70 -7.63
N LEU A 376 -10.36 -23.64 -8.93
CA LEU A 376 -11.71 -23.48 -9.47
C LEU A 376 -12.60 -24.67 -9.14
N ASN A 377 -12.09 -25.90 -9.22
CA ASN A 377 -12.84 -27.10 -8.84
C ASN A 377 -13.20 -27.11 -7.35
N HIS A 378 -12.27 -26.71 -6.47
CA HIS A 378 -12.56 -26.61 -5.04
C HIS A 378 -13.59 -25.51 -4.74
N LEU A 379 -13.40 -24.31 -5.29
CA LEU A 379 -14.36 -23.21 -5.15
C LEU A 379 -15.75 -23.62 -5.65
N GLY A 380 -15.84 -24.25 -6.82
CA GLY A 380 -17.09 -24.75 -7.37
C GLY A 380 -17.80 -25.76 -6.46
N ALA A 381 -17.07 -26.70 -5.87
CA ALA A 381 -17.63 -27.66 -4.92
C ALA A 381 -18.15 -26.99 -3.64
N SER A 382 -17.38 -26.07 -3.06
CA SER A 382 -17.79 -25.32 -1.86
C SER A 382 -19.02 -24.44 -2.11
N LEU A 383 -19.07 -23.76 -3.27
CA LEU A 383 -20.24 -22.97 -3.67
C LEU A 383 -21.47 -23.86 -3.88
N GLN A 384 -21.32 -25.01 -4.51
CA GLN A 384 -22.42 -25.96 -4.70
C GLN A 384 -22.97 -26.47 -3.36
N GLU A 385 -22.10 -26.78 -2.40
CA GLU A 385 -22.51 -27.17 -1.05
C GLU A 385 -23.25 -26.03 -0.35
N ALA A 386 -22.69 -24.81 -0.36
CA ALA A 386 -23.31 -23.64 0.25
C ALA A 386 -24.69 -23.35 -0.34
N VAL A 387 -24.83 -23.38 -1.67
CA VAL A 387 -26.12 -23.19 -2.35
C VAL A 387 -27.11 -24.29 -1.96
N THR A 388 -26.67 -25.54 -1.84
CA THR A 388 -27.52 -26.66 -1.42
C THR A 388 -28.01 -26.48 0.02
N GLN A 389 -27.14 -26.05 0.93
CA GLN A 389 -27.50 -25.77 2.32
C GLN A 389 -28.49 -24.59 2.41
N LEU A 390 -28.24 -23.50 1.67
CA LEU A 390 -29.10 -22.31 1.64
C LEU A 390 -30.48 -22.56 1.01
N LYS A 391 -30.56 -23.46 0.01
CA LYS A 391 -31.84 -23.89 -0.60
C LYS A 391 -32.54 -25.01 0.19
N GLY A 392 -31.83 -25.67 1.09
CA GLY A 392 -32.30 -26.84 1.83
C GLY A 392 -33.24 -26.51 2.98
N ARG A 393 -33.19 -27.34 4.03
CA ARG A 393 -34.16 -27.37 5.14
C ARG A 393 -34.25 -26.08 5.98
N LEU A 394 -33.29 -25.15 5.81
CA LEU A 394 -33.19 -23.88 6.53
C LEU A 394 -33.75 -22.68 5.72
N SER A 395 -34.37 -22.92 4.56
CA SER A 395 -34.89 -21.85 3.70
C SER A 395 -35.90 -20.94 4.40
N THR A 396 -36.73 -21.49 5.30
CA THR A 396 -37.71 -20.74 6.11
C THR A 396 -37.04 -19.87 7.16
N GLU A 397 -36.03 -20.37 7.85
CA GLU A 397 -35.25 -19.61 8.84
C GLU A 397 -34.46 -18.47 8.18
N ARG A 398 -33.88 -18.71 7.00
CA ARG A 398 -33.25 -17.68 6.16
C ARG A 398 -34.24 -16.59 5.77
N LEU A 399 -35.43 -16.97 5.29
CA LEU A 399 -36.47 -16.01 4.92
C LEU A 399 -36.84 -15.14 6.13
N ALA A 400 -37.03 -15.73 7.31
CA ALA A 400 -37.33 -15.00 8.53
C ALA A 400 -36.18 -14.08 8.98
N ALA A 401 -34.92 -14.50 8.84
CA ALA A 401 -33.77 -13.77 9.35
C ALA A 401 -33.24 -12.66 8.43
N LEU A 402 -33.34 -12.82 7.09
CA LEU A 402 -32.71 -11.92 6.12
C LEU A 402 -33.68 -11.27 5.13
N HIS A 403 -34.85 -11.85 4.90
CA HIS A 403 -35.77 -11.46 3.80
C HIS A 403 -37.21 -11.22 4.26
N ASP A 404 -37.48 -11.19 5.57
CA ASP A 404 -38.80 -10.88 6.10
C ASP A 404 -38.98 -9.37 6.08
N HIS A 405 -39.78 -8.92 5.12
CA HIS A 405 -40.11 -7.51 4.90
C HIS A 405 -41.53 -7.16 5.38
N SER A 406 -42.13 -8.02 6.21
CA SER A 406 -43.41 -7.74 6.86
C SER A 406 -43.31 -6.50 7.75
N GLU A 407 -44.42 -5.76 7.89
CA GLU A 407 -44.45 -4.53 8.68
C GLU A 407 -43.99 -4.78 10.13
N GLY A 408 -43.03 -3.98 10.59
CA GLY A 408 -42.46 -4.07 11.94
C GLY A 408 -41.39 -5.15 12.14
N LYS A 409 -41.02 -5.91 11.10
CA LYS A 409 -39.90 -6.88 11.15
C LYS A 409 -38.60 -6.23 10.68
N ILE A 410 -37.49 -6.63 11.29
CA ILE A 410 -36.14 -6.17 10.95
C ILE A 410 -35.25 -7.40 10.85
N ALA A 411 -34.43 -7.45 9.81
CA ALA A 411 -33.47 -8.52 9.59
C ALA A 411 -32.48 -8.67 10.77
N ASP A 412 -31.93 -9.85 10.97
CA ASP A 412 -30.89 -10.08 11.98
C ASP A 412 -29.61 -9.29 11.61
N ALA A 413 -29.08 -8.53 12.57
CA ALA A 413 -27.94 -7.65 12.33
C ALA A 413 -26.65 -8.41 12.05
N HIS A 414 -26.37 -9.45 12.85
CA HIS A 414 -25.13 -10.21 12.72
C HIS A 414 -25.13 -11.04 11.43
N LEU A 415 -26.23 -11.72 11.14
CA LEU A 415 -26.39 -12.48 9.91
C LEU A 415 -26.37 -11.57 8.68
N GLY A 416 -26.96 -10.37 8.75
CA GLY A 416 -26.89 -9.37 7.69
C GLY A 416 -25.46 -8.95 7.36
N GLU A 417 -24.63 -8.70 8.38
CA GLU A 417 -23.22 -8.36 8.22
C GLU A 417 -22.39 -9.52 7.64
N VAL A 418 -22.61 -10.74 8.13
CA VAL A 418 -21.98 -11.95 7.58
C VAL A 418 -22.39 -12.17 6.12
N ALA A 419 -23.67 -11.97 5.79
CA ALA A 419 -24.19 -12.09 4.43
C ALA A 419 -23.57 -11.04 3.50
N ALA A 420 -23.49 -9.78 3.93
CA ALA A 420 -22.87 -8.71 3.14
C ALA A 420 -21.41 -9.01 2.81
N ARG A 421 -20.60 -9.40 3.80
CA ARG A 421 -19.19 -9.79 3.59
C ARG A 421 -19.06 -10.99 2.64
N THR A 422 -19.95 -11.98 2.79
CA THR A 422 -19.97 -13.15 1.91
C THR A 422 -20.32 -12.76 0.48
N ILE A 423 -21.31 -11.89 0.27
CA ILE A 423 -21.71 -11.38 -1.04
C ILE A 423 -20.56 -10.62 -1.71
N ASP A 424 -19.81 -9.82 -0.95
CA ASP A 424 -18.67 -9.09 -1.51
C ASP A 424 -17.53 -10.03 -1.95
N LEU A 425 -17.24 -11.08 -1.17
CA LEU A 425 -16.27 -12.11 -1.56
C LEU A 425 -16.73 -12.89 -2.80
N LEU A 426 -18.01 -13.24 -2.87
CA LEU A 426 -18.59 -13.91 -4.05
C LEU A 426 -18.49 -13.02 -5.28
N HIS A 427 -18.77 -11.72 -5.14
CA HIS A 427 -18.66 -10.79 -6.25
C HIS A 427 -17.21 -10.56 -6.70
N GLN A 428 -16.24 -10.51 -5.77
CA GLN A 428 -14.83 -10.45 -6.14
C GLN A 428 -14.40 -11.69 -6.92
N ALA A 429 -14.84 -12.88 -6.50
CA ALA A 429 -14.59 -14.11 -7.24
C ALA A 429 -15.27 -14.08 -8.62
N GLU A 430 -16.52 -13.63 -8.71
CA GLU A 430 -17.23 -13.43 -9.98
C GLU A 430 -16.46 -12.50 -10.92
N GLN A 431 -16.03 -11.32 -10.47
CA GLN A 431 -15.27 -10.36 -11.28
C GLN A 431 -13.94 -10.91 -11.81
N LEU A 432 -13.31 -11.83 -11.09
CA LEU A 432 -12.07 -12.49 -11.54
C LEU A 432 -12.33 -13.60 -12.56
N LEU A 433 -13.50 -14.23 -12.53
CA LEU A 433 -13.84 -15.40 -13.35
C LEU A 433 -14.66 -15.06 -14.58
N GLU A 434 -15.44 -13.97 -14.53
CA GLU A 434 -16.37 -13.62 -15.58
C GLU A 434 -15.63 -13.08 -16.82
N PRO A 435 -15.94 -13.59 -18.02
CA PRO A 435 -15.39 -13.03 -19.25
C PRO A 435 -15.78 -11.56 -19.40
N SER A 436 -14.80 -10.69 -19.64
CA SER A 436 -15.02 -9.24 -19.72
C SER A 436 -16.06 -8.82 -20.77
N SER A 437 -16.28 -9.63 -21.82
CA SER A 437 -17.32 -9.39 -22.82
C SER A 437 -18.74 -9.54 -22.27
N LEU A 438 -18.95 -10.42 -21.29
CA LEU A 438 -20.25 -10.61 -20.64
C LEU A 438 -20.51 -9.48 -19.64
N VAL A 439 -19.51 -9.13 -18.84
CA VAL A 439 -19.55 -7.94 -17.97
C VAL A 439 -19.96 -6.70 -18.76
N LEU A 440 -19.34 -6.47 -19.92
CA LEU A 440 -19.68 -5.35 -20.79
C LEU A 440 -21.12 -5.42 -21.32
N ALA A 441 -21.58 -6.62 -21.70
CA ALA A 441 -22.94 -6.85 -22.19
C ALA A 441 -24.01 -6.52 -21.15
N ASP A 442 -23.81 -6.93 -19.90
CA ASP A 442 -24.73 -6.63 -18.80
C ASP A 442 -24.90 -5.13 -18.58
N HIS A 443 -23.82 -4.35 -18.73
CA HIS A 443 -23.87 -2.91 -18.55
C HIS A 443 -24.57 -2.17 -19.68
N PHE A 444 -24.29 -2.45 -20.96
CA PHE A 444 -24.98 -1.74 -22.06
C PHE A 444 -26.42 -2.24 -22.29
N LEU A 445 -26.78 -3.44 -21.82
CA LEU A 445 -28.16 -3.94 -21.84
C LEU A 445 -28.96 -3.64 -20.56
N GLY A 446 -28.32 -3.09 -19.52
CA GLY A 446 -28.95 -2.85 -18.22
C GLY A 446 -30.21 -1.96 -18.25
N TYR A 447 -30.39 -1.13 -19.29
CA TYR A 447 -31.63 -0.35 -19.46
C TYR A 447 -32.88 -1.23 -19.62
N LEU A 448 -32.73 -2.42 -20.21
CA LEU A 448 -33.82 -3.37 -20.37
C LEU A 448 -34.31 -3.88 -19.01
N HIS A 449 -33.39 -4.10 -18.06
CA HIS A 449 -33.74 -4.53 -16.70
C HIS A 449 -34.69 -3.50 -16.05
N THR A 450 -34.33 -2.22 -16.16
CA THR A 450 -35.10 -1.09 -15.60
C THR A 450 -36.50 -1.01 -16.22
N LYS A 451 -36.61 -1.07 -17.55
CA LYS A 451 -37.92 -0.94 -18.23
C LYS A 451 -38.80 -2.19 -18.10
N CYS A 452 -38.22 -3.38 -18.02
CA CYS A 452 -38.97 -4.59 -17.70
C CYS A 452 -39.57 -4.52 -16.28
N LEU A 453 -38.83 -4.00 -15.30
CA LEU A 453 -39.34 -3.81 -13.94
C LEU A 453 -40.49 -2.78 -13.91
N CYS A 454 -40.37 -1.68 -14.66
CA CYS A 454 -41.45 -0.72 -14.85
C CYS A 454 -42.72 -1.38 -15.41
N ALA A 455 -42.57 -2.21 -16.45
CA ALA A 455 -43.70 -2.91 -17.04
C ALA A 455 -44.38 -3.86 -16.05
N ALA A 456 -43.62 -4.60 -15.24
CA ALA A 456 -44.21 -5.49 -14.23
C ALA A 456 -45.05 -4.73 -13.18
N VAL A 457 -44.60 -3.53 -12.78
CA VAL A 457 -45.35 -2.66 -11.86
C VAL A 457 -46.56 -2.02 -12.55
N GLU A 458 -46.41 -1.52 -13.77
CA GLU A 458 -47.50 -0.90 -14.54
C GLU A 458 -48.66 -1.86 -14.79
N PHE A 459 -48.35 -3.12 -15.11
CA PHE A 459 -49.32 -4.19 -15.31
C PHE A 459 -49.73 -4.91 -14.00
N CYS A 460 -49.36 -4.38 -12.83
CA CYS A 460 -49.75 -4.91 -11.51
C CYS A 460 -49.49 -6.42 -11.35
N ILE A 461 -48.40 -6.93 -11.96
CA ILE A 461 -48.07 -8.35 -11.95
C ILE A 461 -47.89 -8.90 -10.53
N PRO A 462 -47.18 -8.20 -9.61
CA PRO A 462 -47.07 -8.67 -8.22
C PRO A 462 -48.43 -8.83 -7.53
N ASP A 463 -49.38 -7.92 -7.77
CA ASP A 463 -50.71 -7.95 -7.16
C ASP A 463 -51.52 -9.16 -7.64
N HIS A 464 -51.44 -9.49 -8.93
CA HIS A 464 -52.12 -10.65 -9.50
C HIS A 464 -51.58 -11.98 -8.96
N LEU A 465 -50.35 -12.02 -8.44
CA LEU A 465 -49.70 -13.22 -7.89
C LEU A 465 -49.98 -13.45 -6.39
N VAL A 466 -50.67 -12.54 -5.70
CA VAL A 466 -51.04 -12.69 -4.27
C VAL A 466 -51.89 -13.94 -4.03
N GLY A 467 -52.80 -14.26 -4.97
CA GLY A 467 -53.67 -15.43 -4.90
C GLY A 467 -52.98 -16.77 -5.20
N GLY A 468 -51.66 -16.76 -5.40
CA GLY A 468 -50.85 -17.94 -5.70
C GLY A 468 -50.26 -17.95 -7.13
N PRO A 469 -49.65 -19.07 -7.51
CA PRO A 469 -48.89 -19.21 -8.75
C PRO A 469 -49.77 -19.07 -9.99
N ARG A 470 -49.30 -18.37 -11.02
CA ARG A 470 -50.06 -18.20 -12.28
C ARG A 470 -49.19 -18.37 -13.52
N SER A 471 -49.78 -18.86 -14.60
CA SER A 471 -49.12 -18.91 -15.90
C SER A 471 -49.05 -17.52 -16.54
N ALA A 472 -48.18 -17.34 -17.54
CA ALA A 472 -48.11 -16.08 -18.30
C ALA A 472 -49.46 -15.73 -18.97
N THR A 473 -50.22 -16.73 -19.43
CA THR A 473 -51.55 -16.55 -20.02
C THR A 473 -52.53 -15.97 -19.01
N GLN A 474 -52.61 -16.55 -17.80
CA GLN A 474 -53.49 -16.06 -16.75
C GLN A 474 -53.11 -14.64 -16.29
N LEU A 475 -51.80 -14.35 -16.21
CA LEU A 475 -51.34 -12.99 -15.86
C LEU A 475 -51.68 -11.98 -16.96
N ALA A 476 -51.57 -12.36 -18.24
CA ALA A 476 -51.96 -11.53 -19.37
C ALA A 476 -53.47 -11.22 -19.36
N GLU A 477 -54.30 -12.23 -19.10
CA GLU A 477 -55.77 -12.06 -18.97
C GLU A 477 -56.15 -11.11 -17.83
N LEU A 478 -55.49 -11.23 -16.67
CA LEU A 478 -55.79 -10.42 -15.49
C LEU A 478 -55.29 -8.97 -15.60
N SER A 479 -54.12 -8.77 -16.21
CA SER A 479 -53.49 -7.45 -16.32
C SER A 479 -53.85 -6.69 -17.60
N GLY A 480 -54.44 -7.36 -18.59
CA GLY A 480 -54.64 -6.80 -19.93
C GLY A 480 -53.36 -6.73 -20.77
N ALA A 481 -52.25 -7.32 -20.32
CA ALA A 481 -51.00 -7.38 -21.07
C ALA A 481 -51.09 -8.35 -22.26
N ARG A 482 -50.21 -8.16 -23.26
CA ARG A 482 -50.05 -9.14 -24.33
C ARG A 482 -49.16 -10.30 -23.87
N GLU A 483 -49.69 -11.52 -23.92
CA GLU A 483 -49.03 -12.72 -23.35
C GLU A 483 -47.59 -12.93 -23.83
N ASP A 484 -47.34 -12.88 -25.15
CA ASP A 484 -46.02 -13.13 -25.74
C ASP A 484 -44.96 -12.14 -25.20
N ARG A 485 -45.33 -10.89 -24.97
CA ARG A 485 -44.43 -9.84 -24.46
C ARG A 485 -44.29 -9.88 -22.97
N LEU A 486 -45.38 -10.13 -22.25
CA LEU A 486 -45.31 -10.35 -20.81
C LEU A 486 -44.37 -11.52 -20.50
N ARG A 487 -44.41 -12.60 -21.29
CA ARG A 487 -43.51 -13.74 -21.15
C ARG A 487 -42.03 -13.37 -21.37
N GLN A 488 -41.71 -12.48 -22.32
CA GLN A 488 -40.35 -11.97 -22.53
C GLN A 488 -39.86 -11.15 -21.32
N VAL A 489 -40.72 -10.26 -20.82
CA VAL A 489 -40.45 -9.42 -19.64
C VAL A 489 -40.22 -10.29 -18.41
N LEU A 490 -41.12 -11.22 -18.11
CA LEU A 490 -41.03 -12.11 -16.96
C LEU A 490 -39.77 -12.97 -17.01
N ARG A 491 -39.34 -13.40 -18.20
CA ARG A 491 -38.11 -14.20 -18.36
C ARG A 491 -36.89 -13.50 -17.82
N LEU A 492 -36.73 -12.22 -18.13
CA LEU A 492 -35.63 -11.42 -17.62
C LEU A 492 -35.73 -11.25 -16.10
N LEU A 493 -36.93 -10.93 -15.61
CA LEU A 493 -37.15 -10.60 -14.21
C LEU A 493 -36.97 -11.81 -13.28
N TYR A 494 -37.39 -13.02 -13.65
CA TYR A 494 -37.14 -14.19 -12.80
C TYR A 494 -35.67 -14.62 -12.78
N ASN A 495 -34.95 -14.53 -13.92
CA ASN A 495 -33.52 -14.84 -13.95
C ASN A 495 -32.70 -13.84 -13.13
N ASN A 496 -33.18 -12.60 -13.02
CA ASN A 496 -32.57 -11.56 -12.20
C ASN A 496 -33.09 -11.56 -10.73
N GLY A 497 -33.82 -12.60 -10.32
CA GLY A 497 -34.25 -12.80 -8.93
C GLY A 497 -35.43 -11.94 -8.46
N ILE A 498 -36.18 -11.31 -9.38
CA ILE A 498 -37.38 -10.53 -9.03
C ILE A 498 -38.58 -11.46 -8.79
N PHE A 499 -38.79 -12.48 -9.62
CA PHE A 499 -39.87 -13.47 -9.44
C PHE A 499 -39.31 -14.89 -9.31
N GLU A 500 -40.12 -15.82 -8.83
CA GLU A 500 -39.85 -17.26 -8.93
C GLU A 500 -40.58 -17.86 -10.13
N TYR A 501 -39.94 -18.82 -10.80
CA TYR A 501 -40.51 -19.56 -11.93
C TYR A 501 -40.37 -21.07 -11.72
N GLU A 502 -41.49 -21.80 -11.78
CA GLU A 502 -41.51 -23.25 -11.72
C GLU A 502 -41.64 -23.83 -13.14
N ALA A 503 -40.54 -24.42 -13.64
CA ALA A 503 -40.48 -24.90 -15.02
C ALA A 503 -41.47 -26.04 -15.33
N ASN A 504 -41.77 -26.90 -14.34
CA ASN A 504 -42.67 -28.05 -14.54
C ASN A 504 -44.14 -27.63 -14.75
N SER A 505 -44.57 -26.58 -14.08
CA SER A 505 -45.94 -26.05 -14.18
C SER A 505 -46.04 -24.81 -15.06
N GLU A 506 -44.91 -24.29 -15.54
CA GLU A 506 -44.80 -23.01 -16.27
C GLU A 506 -45.47 -21.83 -15.55
N THR A 507 -45.40 -21.81 -14.22
CA THR A 507 -46.04 -20.77 -13.39
C THR A 507 -45.03 -19.87 -12.70
N TYR A 508 -45.42 -18.62 -12.52
CA TYR A 508 -44.70 -17.58 -11.80
C TYR A 508 -45.29 -17.40 -10.40
N ARG A 509 -44.45 -17.04 -9.43
CA ARG A 509 -44.84 -16.71 -8.04
C ARG A 509 -44.09 -15.47 -7.57
N ASN A 510 -44.71 -14.75 -6.63
CA ASN A 510 -43.96 -13.75 -5.89
C ASN A 510 -42.91 -14.41 -5.01
N ASN A 511 -41.73 -13.78 -4.96
CA ASN A 511 -40.70 -14.04 -3.98
C ASN A 511 -40.58 -12.82 -3.04
N PRO A 512 -39.70 -12.81 -2.02
CA PRO A 512 -39.56 -11.65 -1.13
C PRO A 512 -39.29 -10.32 -1.85
N THR A 513 -38.57 -10.35 -2.97
CA THR A 513 -38.26 -9.16 -3.78
C THR A 513 -39.48 -8.64 -4.53
N SER A 514 -40.24 -9.48 -5.24
CA SER A 514 -41.43 -9.00 -5.96
C SER A 514 -42.62 -8.73 -5.06
N ASP A 515 -42.73 -9.35 -3.88
CA ASP A 515 -43.82 -9.04 -2.94
C ASP A 515 -43.77 -7.57 -2.49
N MET A 516 -42.56 -7.03 -2.31
CA MET A 516 -42.32 -5.61 -2.02
C MET A 516 -42.79 -4.64 -3.13
N LEU A 517 -43.06 -5.16 -4.34
CA LEU A 517 -43.54 -4.37 -5.48
C LEU A 517 -45.07 -4.32 -5.58
N ARG A 518 -45.81 -4.98 -4.69
CA ARG A 518 -47.27 -4.86 -4.67
C ARG A 518 -47.71 -3.43 -4.38
N SER A 519 -48.85 -3.07 -4.94
CA SER A 519 -49.45 -1.74 -4.75
C SER A 519 -49.88 -1.49 -3.29
N ASP A 520 -50.25 -2.55 -2.56
CA ASP A 520 -50.68 -2.52 -1.17
C ASP A 520 -49.55 -2.74 -0.15
N HIS A 521 -48.31 -3.01 -0.59
CA HIS A 521 -47.20 -3.28 0.33
C HIS A 521 -46.78 -2.01 1.08
N TRP A 522 -46.65 -2.09 2.41
CA TRP A 522 -46.44 -0.92 3.29
C TRP A 522 -45.19 -0.07 2.97
N THR A 523 -44.15 -0.69 2.39
CA THR A 523 -42.92 0.01 1.95
C THR A 523 -43.06 0.78 0.63
N GLN A 524 -44.09 0.50 -0.16
CA GLN A 524 -44.47 1.27 -1.35
C GLN A 524 -43.35 1.40 -2.41
N TRP A 525 -42.45 0.41 -2.55
CA TRP A 525 -41.31 0.46 -3.49
C TRP A 525 -41.71 0.54 -4.97
N HIS A 526 -42.94 0.16 -5.32
CA HIS A 526 -43.47 0.35 -6.68
C HIS A 526 -43.46 1.82 -7.13
N ASN A 527 -43.60 2.79 -6.20
CA ASN A 527 -43.49 4.22 -6.50
C ASN A 527 -42.07 4.62 -6.93
N TRP A 528 -41.05 3.96 -6.37
CA TRP A 528 -39.64 4.16 -6.76
C TRP A 528 -39.38 3.61 -8.15
N VAL A 529 -39.83 2.38 -8.42
CA VAL A 529 -39.69 1.77 -9.76
C VAL A 529 -40.28 2.67 -10.84
N ASN A 530 -41.47 3.23 -10.60
CA ASN A 530 -42.14 4.09 -11.58
C ASN A 530 -41.38 5.41 -11.81
N LEU A 531 -41.08 6.16 -10.75
CA LEU A 531 -40.44 7.48 -10.87
C LEU A 531 -38.98 7.39 -11.34
N TYR A 532 -38.19 6.49 -10.76
CA TYR A 532 -36.77 6.37 -11.12
C TYR A 532 -36.58 5.72 -12.47
N GLY A 533 -37.41 4.73 -12.79
CA GLY A 533 -37.38 4.04 -14.08
C GLY A 533 -37.87 4.89 -15.25
N ASN A 534 -38.51 6.04 -15.01
CA ASN A 534 -38.98 6.96 -16.05
C ASN A 534 -38.32 8.34 -15.95
N GLU A 535 -38.73 9.21 -15.03
CA GLU A 535 -38.28 10.60 -14.99
C GLU A 535 -36.78 10.73 -14.69
N PHE A 536 -36.25 10.03 -13.67
CA PHE A 536 -34.79 10.05 -13.40
C PHE A 536 -33.99 9.32 -14.47
N TYR A 537 -34.55 8.26 -15.07
CA TYR A 537 -33.96 7.58 -16.21
C TYR A 537 -33.73 8.55 -17.38
N ASP A 538 -34.69 9.43 -17.65
CA ASP A 538 -34.53 10.45 -18.68
C ASP A 538 -33.51 11.52 -18.30
N MET A 539 -33.45 11.96 -17.03
CA MET A 539 -32.41 12.88 -16.56
C MET A 539 -31.00 12.34 -16.79
N ALA A 540 -30.77 11.05 -16.53
CA ALA A 540 -29.47 10.41 -16.64
C ALA A 540 -28.88 10.44 -18.06
N ARG A 541 -29.70 10.68 -19.09
CA ARG A 541 -29.22 10.85 -20.48
C ARG A 541 -28.27 12.04 -20.65
N GLY A 542 -28.34 13.03 -19.76
CA GLY A 542 -27.45 14.19 -19.76
C GLY A 542 -26.03 13.91 -19.25
N ILE A 543 -25.78 12.74 -18.62
CA ILE A 543 -24.49 12.44 -17.96
C ILE A 543 -23.30 12.63 -18.92
N PRO A 544 -23.25 12.03 -20.13
CA PRO A 544 -22.08 12.17 -21.01
C PRO A 544 -21.79 13.63 -21.41
N ALA A 545 -22.82 14.46 -21.53
CA ALA A 545 -22.67 15.87 -21.85
C ALA A 545 -22.18 16.67 -20.64
N SER A 546 -22.65 16.35 -19.43
CA SER A 546 -22.24 17.02 -18.18
C SER A 546 -20.75 16.86 -17.87
N LEU A 547 -20.12 15.77 -18.31
CA LEU A 547 -18.70 15.50 -18.06
C LEU A 547 -17.74 16.32 -18.95
N ARG A 548 -18.24 17.11 -19.90
CA ARG A 548 -17.38 17.95 -20.75
C ARG A 548 -16.81 19.11 -19.94
N GLN A 549 -15.52 19.37 -20.11
CA GLN A 549 -14.83 20.47 -19.42
C GLN A 549 -15.56 21.82 -19.60
N GLY A 550 -15.79 22.52 -18.49
CA GLY A 550 -16.48 23.82 -18.47
C GLY A 550 -18.01 23.75 -18.42
N THR A 551 -18.60 22.56 -18.38
CA THR A 551 -20.05 22.41 -18.19
C THR A 551 -20.43 22.71 -16.74
N THR A 552 -21.47 23.51 -16.55
CA THR A 552 -21.99 23.90 -15.22
C THR A 552 -23.43 23.42 -14.98
N ARG A 553 -24.14 22.98 -16.04
CA ARG A 553 -25.49 22.44 -15.93
C ARG A 553 -25.46 20.97 -15.50
N THR A 554 -26.39 20.58 -14.65
CA THR A 554 -26.58 19.17 -14.26
C THR A 554 -27.06 18.32 -15.44
N PRO A 555 -26.88 16.99 -15.41
CA PRO A 555 -27.48 16.08 -16.40
C PRO A 555 -28.98 16.30 -16.64
N ALA A 556 -29.77 16.51 -15.58
CA ALA A 556 -31.19 16.80 -15.70
C ALA A 556 -31.46 18.10 -16.50
N GLN A 557 -30.76 19.17 -16.17
CA GLN A 557 -30.86 20.47 -16.85
C GLN A 557 -30.46 20.37 -18.33
N ILE A 558 -29.42 19.58 -18.64
CA ILE A 558 -28.98 19.34 -20.01
C ILE A 558 -30.05 18.57 -20.79
N ASN A 559 -30.55 17.46 -20.25
CA ASN A 559 -31.51 16.61 -20.96
C ASN A 559 -32.84 17.32 -21.21
N PHE A 560 -33.35 18.07 -20.21
CA PHE A 560 -34.60 18.81 -20.35
C PHE A 560 -34.42 20.22 -20.94
N ASN A 561 -33.18 20.62 -21.21
CA ASN A 561 -32.81 21.95 -21.68
C ASN A 561 -33.49 23.08 -20.87
N THR A 562 -33.23 23.08 -19.57
CA THR A 562 -33.78 24.04 -18.61
C THR A 562 -32.67 24.59 -17.71
N ASP A 563 -32.88 25.79 -17.16
CA ASP A 563 -32.05 26.39 -16.11
C ASP A 563 -32.69 26.26 -14.72
N GLU A 564 -33.92 25.74 -14.65
CA GLU A 564 -34.60 25.47 -13.39
C GLU A 564 -33.86 24.38 -12.60
N ASN A 565 -33.91 24.47 -11.26
CA ASN A 565 -33.54 23.34 -10.42
C ASN A 565 -34.62 22.24 -10.51
N MET A 566 -34.30 21.05 -9.98
CA MET A 566 -35.19 19.90 -10.05
C MET A 566 -36.59 20.19 -9.46
N PHE A 567 -36.67 20.85 -8.31
CA PHE A 567 -37.94 21.07 -7.61
C PHE A 567 -38.86 22.04 -8.36
N ASP A 568 -38.30 23.12 -8.90
CA ASP A 568 -39.04 24.09 -9.70
C ASP A 568 -39.56 23.44 -10.99
N TYR A 569 -38.69 22.68 -11.67
CA TYR A 569 -39.06 21.94 -12.87
C TYR A 569 -40.13 20.88 -12.58
N PHE A 570 -40.01 20.14 -11.47
CA PHE A 570 -40.99 19.13 -11.07
C PHE A 570 -42.35 19.74 -10.71
N THR A 571 -42.34 20.93 -10.12
CA THR A 571 -43.56 21.69 -9.85
C THR A 571 -44.23 22.10 -11.16
N ALA A 572 -43.47 22.69 -12.10
CA ALA A 572 -43.97 23.11 -13.40
C ALA A 572 -44.53 21.95 -14.25
N ARG A 573 -43.96 20.75 -14.10
CA ARG A 573 -44.43 19.51 -14.78
C ARG A 573 -45.54 18.77 -14.05
N GLY A 574 -45.89 19.17 -12.82
CA GLY A 574 -46.85 18.46 -11.98
C GLY A 574 -46.35 17.12 -11.43
N TRP A 575 -45.04 16.90 -11.41
CA TRP A 575 -44.39 15.67 -10.92
C TRP A 575 -44.09 15.70 -9.41
N LEU A 576 -44.10 16.89 -8.80
CA LEU A 576 -43.80 17.07 -7.38
C LEU A 576 -44.63 16.17 -6.43
N PRO A 577 -45.95 15.99 -6.61
CA PRO A 577 -46.73 15.08 -5.76
C PRO A 577 -46.28 13.62 -5.86
N ARG A 578 -45.80 13.18 -7.03
CA ARG A 578 -45.26 11.83 -7.22
C ARG A 578 -43.92 11.69 -6.49
N LEU A 579 -43.04 12.68 -6.61
CA LEU A 579 -41.78 12.72 -5.86
C LEU A 579 -42.02 12.63 -4.35
N HIS A 580 -42.92 13.45 -3.81
CA HIS A 580 -43.26 13.42 -2.38
C HIS A 580 -43.80 12.06 -1.93
N ARG A 581 -44.66 11.42 -2.74
CA ARG A 581 -45.17 10.07 -2.46
C ARG A 581 -44.05 9.03 -2.44
N THR A 582 -43.16 9.07 -3.44
CA THR A 582 -42.01 8.15 -3.54
C THR A 582 -41.06 8.30 -2.35
N LEU A 583 -40.66 9.54 -2.03
CA LEU A 583 -39.79 9.84 -0.90
C LEU A 583 -40.44 9.45 0.45
N GLY A 584 -41.74 9.72 0.61
CA GLY A 584 -42.50 9.32 1.80
C GLY A 584 -42.55 7.81 2.01
N GLY A 585 -42.76 7.03 0.93
CA GLY A 585 -42.70 5.56 0.99
C GLY A 585 -41.31 5.04 1.38
N GLY A 586 -40.25 5.63 0.82
CA GLY A 586 -38.87 5.30 1.18
C GLY A 586 -38.53 5.63 2.63
N ALA A 587 -39.03 6.75 3.16
CA ALA A 587 -38.84 7.11 4.57
C ALA A 587 -39.52 6.10 5.51
N THR A 588 -40.74 5.67 5.18
CA THR A 588 -41.46 4.62 5.92
C THR A 588 -40.70 3.30 5.87
N ALA A 589 -40.26 2.86 4.69
CA ALA A 589 -39.56 1.59 4.50
C ALA A 589 -38.26 1.48 5.30
N GLN A 590 -37.53 2.59 5.46
CA GLN A 590 -36.24 2.63 6.15
C GLN A 590 -36.36 2.92 7.64
N ALA A 591 -37.52 3.36 8.11
CA ALA A 591 -37.76 3.76 9.50
C ALA A 591 -37.43 2.67 10.53
N PRO A 592 -37.79 1.38 10.34
CA PRO A 592 -37.54 0.36 11.36
C PRO A 592 -36.06 0.24 11.74
N GLY A 593 -35.14 0.23 10.77
CA GLY A 593 -33.71 0.18 11.02
C GLY A 593 -33.16 1.43 11.69
N ILE A 594 -33.57 2.61 11.21
CA ILE A 594 -33.17 3.90 11.80
C ILE A 594 -33.55 3.96 13.28
N LEU A 595 -34.75 3.49 13.63
CA LEU A 595 -35.25 3.47 15.00
C LEU A 595 -34.60 2.38 15.86
N ALA A 596 -34.20 1.25 15.28
CA ALA A 596 -33.70 0.11 16.04
C ALA A 596 -32.18 0.13 16.27
N ASP A 597 -31.41 0.68 15.33
CA ASP A 597 -29.94 0.54 15.31
C ASP A 597 -29.19 1.77 15.83
N TYR A 598 -29.86 2.91 15.94
CA TYR A 598 -29.32 4.10 16.63
C TYR A 598 -29.94 4.23 18.03
N PRO A 599 -29.15 4.50 19.09
CA PRO A 599 -29.63 4.51 20.47
C PRO A 599 -30.34 5.84 20.82
N TRP A 600 -31.51 6.07 20.21
CA TRP A 600 -32.31 7.29 20.42
C TRP A 600 -32.75 7.47 21.88
N GLU A 601 -32.91 6.39 22.64
CA GLU A 601 -33.26 6.43 24.06
C GLU A 601 -32.27 7.24 24.91
N GLU A 602 -31.01 7.37 24.48
CA GLU A 602 -30.01 8.21 25.14
C GLU A 602 -30.34 9.71 25.09
N PHE A 603 -31.32 10.13 24.28
CA PHE A 603 -31.80 11.51 24.26
C PHE A 603 -32.67 11.83 25.49
N GLY A 604 -33.21 10.80 26.17
CA GLY A 604 -33.99 10.97 27.38
C GLY A 604 -35.26 11.80 27.17
N ASP A 605 -35.50 12.78 28.04
CA ASP A 605 -36.62 13.73 27.98
C ASP A 605 -36.27 15.05 27.27
N LYS A 606 -35.08 15.12 26.66
CA LYS A 606 -34.57 16.31 25.98
C LYS A 606 -35.27 16.55 24.64
N THR A 607 -35.15 17.78 24.17
CA THR A 607 -35.61 18.18 22.83
C THR A 607 -34.44 18.17 21.86
N PHE A 608 -34.56 17.42 20.76
CA PHE A 608 -33.61 17.49 19.65
C PHE A 608 -34.15 18.36 18.51
N LEU A 609 -33.26 18.99 17.75
CA LEU A 609 -33.61 19.73 16.54
C LEU A 609 -33.32 18.88 15.29
N ASP A 610 -34.36 18.58 14.50
CA ASP A 610 -34.22 18.04 13.15
C ASP A 610 -34.01 19.20 12.17
N ILE A 611 -32.85 19.25 11.52
CA ILE A 611 -32.49 20.30 10.56
C ILE A 611 -32.79 19.79 9.15
N GLY A 612 -33.58 20.53 8.38
CA GLY A 612 -34.03 20.10 7.05
C GLY A 612 -34.98 18.90 7.12
N GLY A 613 -35.73 18.76 8.21
CA GLY A 613 -36.56 17.57 8.47
C GLY A 613 -37.82 17.45 7.59
N GLY A 614 -38.05 18.39 6.66
CA GLY A 614 -39.17 18.35 5.72
C GLY A 614 -40.52 18.40 6.42
N GLU A 615 -41.41 17.46 6.11
CA GLU A 615 -42.72 17.35 6.77
C GLU A 615 -42.66 16.81 8.22
N GLY A 616 -41.47 16.45 8.72
CA GLY A 616 -41.27 15.94 10.09
C GLY A 616 -41.58 14.46 10.28
N ALA A 617 -41.58 13.67 9.21
CA ALA A 617 -41.85 12.22 9.27
C ALA A 617 -40.87 11.47 10.21
N LEU A 618 -39.58 11.82 10.19
CA LEU A 618 -38.57 11.23 11.08
C LEU A 618 -38.87 11.54 12.55
N ILE A 619 -39.19 12.80 12.85
CA ILE A 619 -39.64 13.23 14.18
C ILE A 619 -40.81 12.36 14.63
N ALA A 620 -41.88 12.26 13.83
CA ALA A 620 -43.06 11.52 14.23
C ALA A 620 -42.76 10.03 14.53
N LEU A 621 -41.89 9.40 13.74
CA LEU A 621 -41.45 8.03 13.93
C LEU A 621 -40.66 7.85 15.24
N ILE A 622 -39.69 8.73 15.52
CA ILE A 622 -38.90 8.70 16.76
C ILE A 622 -39.82 8.94 17.96
N LEU A 623 -40.67 9.95 17.91
CA LEU A 623 -41.59 10.28 18.99
C LEU A 623 -42.56 9.14 19.30
N ARG A 624 -43.13 8.47 18.29
CA ARG A 624 -44.02 7.30 18.50
C ARG A 624 -43.30 6.15 19.21
N ARG A 625 -42.03 5.92 18.89
CA ARG A 625 -41.23 4.83 19.49
C ARG A 625 -40.71 5.17 20.89
N TYR A 626 -40.38 6.44 21.12
CA TYR A 626 -39.71 6.93 22.33
C TYR A 626 -40.56 8.02 23.02
N PRO A 627 -41.42 7.65 23.99
CA PRO A 627 -42.44 8.54 24.55
C PRO A 627 -41.91 9.76 25.31
N LEU A 628 -40.68 9.69 25.84
CA LEU A 628 -40.08 10.77 26.64
C LEU A 628 -39.47 11.89 25.79
N ILE A 629 -39.02 11.56 24.58
CA ILE A 629 -38.32 12.50 23.70
C ILE A 629 -39.29 13.59 23.23
N LYS A 630 -38.77 14.81 23.08
CA LYS A 630 -39.44 15.94 22.42
C LYS A 630 -38.63 16.33 21.17
N ALA A 631 -39.27 17.03 20.24
CA ALA A 631 -38.59 17.44 19.01
C ALA A 631 -38.92 18.88 18.62
N ALA A 632 -37.96 19.48 17.92
CA ALA A 632 -38.11 20.72 17.17
C ALA A 632 -37.70 20.45 15.71
N LEU A 633 -38.22 21.25 14.79
CA LEU A 633 -37.98 21.14 13.36
C LEU A 633 -37.52 22.51 12.83
N LEU A 634 -36.41 22.53 12.09
CA LEU A 634 -35.95 23.68 11.31
C LEU A 634 -36.03 23.35 9.83
N ASP A 635 -36.76 24.18 9.07
CA ASP A 635 -36.82 24.11 7.62
C ASP A 635 -37.22 25.48 7.04
N THR A 636 -37.30 25.59 5.71
CA THR A 636 -37.75 26.79 5.01
C THR A 636 -39.16 27.22 5.43
N PRO A 637 -39.51 28.52 5.33
CA PRO A 637 -40.79 29.03 5.81
C PRO A 637 -42.03 28.29 5.27
N LYS A 638 -42.03 27.96 3.98
CA LYS A 638 -43.14 27.25 3.32
C LYS A 638 -43.29 25.82 3.83
N VAL A 639 -42.18 25.13 4.11
CA VAL A 639 -42.20 23.77 4.65
C VAL A 639 -42.70 23.77 6.10
N ILE A 640 -42.26 24.75 6.90
CA ILE A 640 -42.69 24.88 8.30
C ILE A 640 -44.18 25.22 8.42
N GLU A 641 -44.73 26.05 7.53
CA GLU A 641 -46.17 26.29 7.47
C GLU A 641 -46.95 24.99 7.23
N HIS A 642 -46.46 24.15 6.31
CA HIS A 642 -47.05 22.84 6.09
C HIS A 642 -46.89 21.91 7.30
N ALA A 643 -45.70 21.83 7.91
CA ALA A 643 -45.45 21.02 9.09
C ALA A 643 -46.36 21.43 10.28
N ARG A 644 -46.64 22.73 10.46
CA ARG A 644 -47.62 23.22 11.45
C ARG A 644 -48.99 22.59 11.24
N SER A 645 -49.47 22.52 10.00
CA SER A 645 -50.75 21.87 9.69
C SER A 645 -50.76 20.36 10.00
N LEU A 646 -49.61 19.69 9.94
CA LEU A 646 -49.50 18.26 10.19
C LEU A 646 -49.39 17.90 11.68
N PHE A 647 -48.70 18.72 12.48
CA PHE A 647 -48.50 18.47 13.92
C PHE A 647 -49.53 19.15 14.82
N LEU A 648 -50.00 20.35 14.48
CA LEU A 648 -50.81 21.19 15.38
C LEU A 648 -52.31 21.20 15.05
N SER A 649 -52.71 20.77 13.85
CA SER A 649 -54.13 20.63 13.51
C SER A 649 -54.72 19.39 14.18
N ALA A 650 -55.98 19.46 14.62
CA ALA A 650 -56.69 18.31 15.21
C ALA A 650 -56.77 17.12 14.24
N ASP A 651 -56.89 17.39 12.93
CA ASP A 651 -56.91 16.39 11.86
C ASP A 651 -55.54 16.21 11.18
N GLY A 652 -54.48 16.72 11.79
CA GLY A 652 -53.12 16.64 11.28
C GLY A 652 -52.59 15.19 11.27
N LYS A 653 -51.79 14.85 10.25
CA LYS A 653 -51.18 13.51 10.08
C LYS A 653 -50.34 13.04 11.28
N TYR A 654 -49.82 13.99 12.06
CA TYR A 654 -48.95 13.75 13.23
C TYR A 654 -49.54 14.33 14.52
N ALA A 655 -50.85 14.60 14.56
CA ALA A 655 -51.54 15.11 15.74
C ALA A 655 -51.36 14.21 16.97
N ASP A 656 -51.21 12.90 16.77
CA ASP A 656 -50.96 11.90 17.81
C ASP A 656 -49.65 12.12 18.61
N VAL A 657 -48.71 12.88 18.05
CA VAL A 657 -47.45 13.26 18.71
C VAL A 657 -47.26 14.77 18.82
N GLY A 658 -48.24 15.57 18.40
CA GLY A 658 -48.19 17.03 18.32
C GLY A 658 -47.84 17.70 19.65
N ASP A 659 -48.33 17.19 20.78
CA ASP A 659 -48.04 17.73 22.13
C ASP A 659 -46.54 17.74 22.49
N ARG A 660 -45.71 16.95 21.78
CA ARG A 660 -44.26 16.87 21.96
C ARG A 660 -43.46 17.65 20.91
N VAL A 661 -44.16 18.34 20.01
CA VAL A 661 -43.62 19.28 19.03
C VAL A 661 -44.29 20.64 19.28
N GLN A 662 -43.68 21.46 20.13
CA GLN A 662 -44.25 22.76 20.48
C GLN A 662 -44.30 23.69 19.26
N GLU A 663 -45.28 24.59 19.21
CA GLU A 663 -45.39 25.58 18.13
C GLU A 663 -44.13 26.45 17.98
N THR A 664 -43.49 26.79 19.11
CA THR A 664 -42.20 27.50 19.14
C THR A 664 -41.02 26.65 18.67
N GLY A 665 -41.19 25.33 18.61
CA GLY A 665 -40.23 24.36 18.07
C GLY A 665 -40.37 24.11 16.57
N LEU A 666 -41.36 24.71 15.89
CA LEU A 666 -41.49 24.70 14.43
C LEU A 666 -40.89 26.00 13.87
N ILE A 667 -39.61 25.93 13.52
CA ILE A 667 -38.74 27.09 13.29
C ILE A 667 -38.52 27.29 11.79
N ALA A 668 -39.05 28.39 11.26
CA ALA A 668 -38.80 28.81 9.87
C ALA A 668 -37.43 29.49 9.77
N GLY A 669 -36.56 28.99 8.88
CA GLY A 669 -35.24 29.57 8.66
C GLY A 669 -34.43 28.90 7.56
N ASP A 670 -33.21 29.40 7.34
CA ASP A 670 -32.21 28.83 6.44
C ASP A 670 -30.98 28.39 7.24
N PHE A 671 -30.70 27.08 7.23
CA PHE A 671 -29.56 26.50 7.94
C PHE A 671 -28.20 26.94 7.36
N LEU A 672 -28.15 27.47 6.13
CA LEU A 672 -26.95 28.08 5.55
C LEU A 672 -26.65 29.45 6.16
N GLU A 673 -27.64 30.08 6.80
CA GLU A 673 -27.50 31.39 7.45
C GLU A 673 -27.33 31.25 8.96
N SER A 674 -28.29 30.61 9.64
CA SER A 674 -28.29 30.52 11.10
C SER A 674 -29.01 29.27 11.60
N ILE A 675 -28.62 28.78 12.77
CA ILE A 675 -29.17 27.57 13.39
C ILE A 675 -29.51 27.88 14.86
N PRO A 676 -30.72 27.55 15.35
CA PRO A 676 -31.10 27.71 16.75
C PRO A 676 -30.24 26.87 17.71
N SER A 677 -30.11 27.32 18.96
CA SER A 677 -29.26 26.66 19.97
C SER A 677 -29.97 25.51 20.70
N PHE A 678 -29.47 24.29 20.50
CA PHE A 678 -29.93 23.03 21.08
C PHE A 678 -28.72 22.20 21.55
N GLU A 679 -28.96 21.14 22.32
CA GLU A 679 -27.92 20.18 22.72
C GLU A 679 -27.79 19.01 21.74
N LEU A 680 -28.92 18.61 21.15
CA LEU A 680 -29.04 17.44 20.30
C LEU A 680 -29.57 17.88 18.94
N TYR A 681 -28.87 17.50 17.88
CA TYR A 681 -29.27 17.79 16.51
C TYR A 681 -29.32 16.49 15.71
N THR A 682 -30.21 16.43 14.74
CA THR A 682 -30.19 15.41 13.70
C THR A 682 -30.39 16.06 12.33
N MET A 683 -29.87 15.43 11.29
CA MET A 683 -30.03 15.88 9.91
C MET A 683 -30.01 14.63 9.02
N LYS A 684 -31.01 14.47 8.14
CA LYS A 684 -31.17 13.27 7.31
C LYS A 684 -31.35 13.66 5.85
N TRP A 685 -30.52 13.09 4.96
CA TRP A 685 -30.61 13.31 3.51
C TRP A 685 -30.71 14.80 3.15
N CYS A 686 -29.74 15.58 3.61
CA CYS A 686 -29.66 17.01 3.34
C CYS A 686 -28.25 17.44 2.95
N LEU A 687 -27.21 16.93 3.63
CA LEU A 687 -25.83 17.33 3.37
C LEU A 687 -25.28 16.74 2.07
N HIS A 688 -25.91 15.69 1.54
CA HIS A 688 -25.59 15.13 0.23
C HIS A 688 -26.04 15.99 -0.96
N ASP A 689 -27.01 16.89 -0.77
CA ASP A 689 -27.46 17.82 -1.81
C ASP A 689 -26.43 18.93 -2.11
N TRP A 690 -25.39 19.03 -1.28
CA TRP A 690 -24.46 20.15 -1.29
C TRP A 690 -23.02 19.72 -1.46
N ASN A 691 -22.25 20.58 -2.12
CA ASN A 691 -20.80 20.48 -2.15
C ASN A 691 -20.16 20.75 -0.79
N ASP A 692 -18.88 20.46 -0.72
CA ASP A 692 -18.07 20.50 0.49
C ASP A 692 -18.00 21.85 1.20
N GLU A 693 -17.99 22.96 0.44
CA GLU A 693 -17.95 24.31 1.00
C GLU A 693 -19.24 24.64 1.75
N LYS A 694 -20.38 24.31 1.14
CA LYS A 694 -21.70 24.53 1.75
C LYS A 694 -21.93 23.56 2.92
N THR A 695 -21.56 22.29 2.78
CA THR A 695 -21.63 21.31 3.88
C THR A 695 -20.78 21.76 5.06
N ALA A 696 -19.57 22.27 4.83
CA ALA A 696 -18.73 22.83 5.89
C ALA A 696 -19.37 24.07 6.55
N LYS A 697 -20.04 24.93 5.78
CA LYS A 697 -20.79 26.07 6.30
C LYS A 697 -21.91 25.62 7.24
N VAL A 698 -22.70 24.63 6.85
CA VAL A 698 -23.79 24.07 7.68
C VAL A 698 -23.22 23.47 8.96
N LEU A 699 -22.25 22.56 8.86
CA LEU A 699 -21.62 21.94 10.03
C LEU A 699 -21.00 22.98 10.98
N GLY A 700 -20.39 24.04 10.42
CA GLY A 700 -19.86 25.16 11.18
C GLY A 700 -20.94 26.00 11.88
N ASN A 701 -22.10 26.21 11.24
CA ASN A 701 -23.24 26.89 11.85
C ASN A 701 -23.84 26.07 12.99
N ILE A 702 -23.97 24.75 12.83
CA ILE A 702 -24.41 23.85 13.91
C ILE A 702 -23.39 23.91 15.05
N ARG A 703 -22.08 23.87 14.73
CA ARG A 703 -21.01 23.90 15.72
C ARG A 703 -20.99 25.17 16.56
N LYS A 704 -21.31 26.32 15.96
CA LYS A 704 -21.41 27.61 16.66
C LYS A 704 -22.64 27.67 17.58
N SER A 705 -23.70 26.94 17.24
CA SER A 705 -25.01 27.06 17.88
C SER A 705 -25.23 26.01 18.97
N ILE A 706 -24.56 24.86 18.87
CA ILE A 706 -24.72 23.76 19.82
C ILE A 706 -24.34 24.16 21.24
N ARG A 707 -25.25 23.90 22.19
CA ARG A 707 -24.96 24.01 23.63
C ARG A 707 -24.04 22.87 24.01
N MET A 708 -22.93 23.18 24.67
CA MET A 708 -21.93 22.18 25.04
C MET A 708 -22.31 21.47 26.35
N THR A 709 -22.63 20.18 26.26
CA THR A 709 -22.86 19.25 27.37
C THR A 709 -22.19 17.91 27.06
N PRO A 710 -22.01 17.01 28.04
CA PRO A 710 -21.48 15.66 27.78
C PRO A 710 -22.32 14.85 26.79
N GLU A 711 -23.62 15.13 26.67
CA GLU A 711 -24.50 14.44 25.71
C GLU A 711 -24.58 15.13 24.35
N SER A 712 -24.01 16.33 24.17
CA SER A 712 -24.13 17.09 22.94
C SER A 712 -23.61 16.32 21.73
N ARG A 713 -24.41 16.30 20.66
CA ARG A 713 -24.08 15.61 19.42
C ARG A 713 -24.94 16.11 18.26
N LEU A 714 -24.39 15.91 17.07
CA LEU A 714 -25.11 15.92 15.81
C LEU A 714 -25.15 14.48 15.28
N VAL A 715 -26.34 13.99 14.93
CA VAL A 715 -26.52 12.70 14.25
C VAL A 715 -26.83 12.99 12.79
N VAL A 716 -25.87 12.71 11.92
CA VAL A 716 -26.05 12.84 10.47
C VAL A 716 -26.49 11.48 9.92
N ILE A 717 -27.64 11.42 9.26
CA ILE A 717 -28.18 10.21 8.64
C ILE A 717 -28.01 10.35 7.13
N GLU A 718 -26.87 9.88 6.63
CA GLU A 718 -26.43 10.01 5.23
C GLU A 718 -25.74 8.72 4.77
N SER A 719 -25.57 8.54 3.47
CA SER A 719 -24.83 7.40 2.93
C SER A 719 -23.33 7.53 3.19
N ILE A 720 -22.67 6.38 3.31
CA ILE A 720 -21.20 6.29 3.23
C ILE A 720 -20.86 5.70 1.86
N LEU A 721 -20.17 6.49 1.05
CA LEU A 721 -19.67 6.04 -0.25
C LEU A 721 -18.60 4.97 -0.04
N ALA A 722 -18.88 3.76 -0.51
CA ALA A 722 -18.01 2.61 -0.33
C ALA A 722 -18.07 1.65 -1.53
N ASP A 723 -16.97 0.94 -1.73
CA ASP A 723 -16.85 -0.12 -2.73
C ASP A 723 -17.57 -1.41 -2.31
N GLY A 724 -17.57 -2.39 -3.21
CA GLY A 724 -18.20 -3.69 -3.00
C GLY A 724 -19.64 -3.78 -3.53
N ARG A 725 -20.13 -5.01 -3.65
CA ARG A 725 -21.47 -5.31 -4.15
C ARG A 725 -22.51 -4.89 -3.12
N SER A 726 -22.26 -5.10 -1.83
CA SER A 726 -23.17 -4.77 -0.75
C SER A 726 -23.40 -3.26 -0.61
N SER A 727 -22.38 -2.44 -0.89
CA SER A 727 -22.43 -0.97 -0.77
C SER A 727 -22.87 -0.24 -2.04
N ARG A 728 -23.25 -0.94 -3.11
CA ARG A 728 -23.55 -0.38 -4.44
C ARG A 728 -24.57 0.77 -4.47
N LEU A 729 -25.51 0.78 -3.50
CA LEU A 729 -26.54 1.82 -3.43
C LEU A 729 -25.96 3.20 -3.13
N SER A 730 -24.87 3.30 -2.36
CA SER A 730 -24.18 4.57 -2.10
C SER A 730 -23.67 5.21 -3.40
N ARG A 731 -23.13 4.41 -4.31
CA ARG A 731 -22.66 4.85 -5.62
C ARG A 731 -23.80 5.27 -6.56
N TYR A 732 -24.96 4.60 -6.47
CA TYR A 732 -26.14 5.03 -7.21
C TYR A 732 -26.74 6.32 -6.64
N ALA A 733 -26.72 6.50 -5.33
CA ALA A 733 -27.14 7.73 -4.67
C ALA A 733 -26.24 8.91 -5.10
N ASP A 734 -24.92 8.70 -5.11
CA ASP A 734 -23.93 9.70 -5.58
C ASP A 734 -24.23 10.21 -6.99
N LEU A 735 -24.38 9.28 -7.93
CA LEU A 735 -24.75 9.63 -9.30
C LEU A 735 -26.14 10.29 -9.39
N THR A 736 -27.09 9.88 -8.54
CA THR A 736 -28.40 10.51 -8.51
C THR A 736 -28.29 11.97 -8.07
N MET A 737 -27.51 12.27 -7.03
CA MET A 737 -27.29 13.63 -6.54
C MET A 737 -26.57 14.49 -7.56
N MET A 738 -25.54 13.95 -8.23
CA MET A 738 -24.89 14.62 -9.36
C MET A 738 -25.88 14.90 -10.50
N VAL A 739 -26.77 13.96 -10.80
CA VAL A 739 -27.77 14.09 -11.89
C VAL A 739 -28.82 15.16 -11.58
N SER A 740 -29.33 15.21 -10.36
CA SER A 740 -30.51 16.00 -10.01
C SER A 740 -30.22 17.32 -9.28
N ALA A 741 -29.20 17.36 -8.42
CA ALA A 741 -29.01 18.42 -7.42
C ALA A 741 -27.61 19.07 -7.44
N ASP A 742 -26.68 18.61 -8.30
CA ASP A 742 -25.26 18.99 -8.25
C ASP A 742 -24.61 18.68 -6.88
N GLY A 743 -25.16 17.66 -6.21
CA GLY A 743 -24.71 17.15 -4.92
C GLY A 743 -23.77 15.94 -5.06
N GLN A 744 -23.35 15.40 -3.92
CA GLN A 744 -22.44 14.25 -3.86
C GLN A 744 -22.64 13.45 -2.57
N GLU A 745 -22.45 12.13 -2.67
CA GLU A 745 -22.20 11.30 -1.49
C GLU A 745 -20.72 11.39 -1.10
N ARG A 746 -20.37 10.92 0.09
CA ARG A 746 -19.02 11.05 0.63
C ARG A 746 -18.53 9.76 1.25
N THR A 747 -17.25 9.49 1.06
CA THR A 747 -16.52 8.41 1.72
C THR A 747 -16.37 8.71 3.22
N GLU A 748 -16.05 7.69 4.01
CA GLU A 748 -15.79 7.89 5.44
C GLU A 748 -14.64 8.89 5.68
N SER A 749 -13.58 8.84 4.89
CA SER A 749 -12.45 9.76 5.01
C SER A 749 -12.84 11.21 4.70
N GLU A 750 -13.67 11.44 3.69
CA GLU A 750 -14.20 12.77 3.37
C GLU A 750 -15.12 13.30 4.48
N TRP A 751 -16.00 12.45 5.04
CA TRP A 751 -16.81 12.79 6.19
C TRP A 751 -15.96 13.18 7.41
N ARG A 752 -14.91 12.41 7.70
CA ARG A 752 -13.97 12.70 8.80
C ARG A 752 -13.24 14.02 8.57
N ALA A 753 -12.71 14.26 7.37
CA ALA A 753 -12.05 15.53 7.02
C ALA A 753 -13.00 16.74 7.15
N LEU A 754 -14.27 16.57 6.75
CA LEU A 754 -15.33 17.58 6.94
C LEU A 754 -15.62 17.85 8.41
N ALA A 755 -15.74 16.80 9.23
CA ALA A 755 -15.94 16.91 10.66
C ALA A 755 -14.77 17.66 11.32
N ASP A 756 -13.54 17.22 11.04
CA ASP A 756 -12.32 17.78 11.63
C ASP A 756 -12.18 19.28 11.32
N ARG A 757 -12.34 19.67 10.05
CA ARG A 757 -12.22 21.08 9.64
C ARG A 757 -13.34 21.98 10.18
N THR A 758 -14.43 21.40 10.67
CA THR A 758 -15.58 22.14 11.23
C THR A 758 -15.73 21.97 12.74
N GLY A 759 -14.75 21.38 13.42
CA GLY A 759 -14.70 21.29 14.89
C GLY A 759 -15.54 20.16 15.48
N TRP A 760 -15.76 19.10 14.71
CA TRP A 760 -16.46 17.88 15.10
C TRP A 760 -15.52 16.67 15.08
N GLU A 761 -15.83 15.68 15.90
CA GLU A 761 -15.21 14.37 15.90
C GLU A 761 -16.28 13.33 15.56
N ILE A 762 -16.04 12.50 14.53
CA ILE A 762 -16.92 11.36 14.25
C ILE A 762 -16.59 10.24 15.23
N ARG A 763 -17.47 10.07 16.23
CA ARG A 763 -17.31 9.04 17.28
C ARG A 763 -17.64 7.65 16.76
N THR A 764 -18.70 7.52 15.96
CA THR A 764 -19.16 6.23 15.45
C THR A 764 -19.96 6.44 14.17
N ILE A 765 -19.81 5.52 13.23
CA ILE A 765 -20.67 5.36 12.07
C ILE A 765 -21.40 4.03 12.24
N ARG A 766 -22.74 4.05 12.25
CA ARG A 766 -23.57 2.86 12.44
C ARG A 766 -24.33 2.54 11.17
N THR A 767 -24.20 1.31 10.68
CA THR A 767 -25.08 0.77 9.65
C THR A 767 -26.49 0.61 10.20
N LEU A 768 -27.49 0.98 9.40
CA LEU A 768 -28.91 0.93 9.77
C LEU A 768 -29.60 -0.13 8.91
N ARG A 769 -30.17 -1.17 9.53
CA ARG A 769 -30.71 -2.33 8.81
C ARG A 769 -31.93 -1.98 7.98
N GLY A 770 -31.94 -2.39 6.72
CA GLY A 770 -33.05 -2.07 5.80
C GLY A 770 -33.13 -0.57 5.46
N ALA A 771 -32.12 0.22 5.84
CA ALA A 771 -31.97 1.60 5.46
C ALA A 771 -30.72 1.76 4.57
N TRP A 772 -30.79 2.69 3.63
CA TRP A 772 -29.65 3.03 2.77
C TRP A 772 -28.60 3.92 3.44
N PRO A 773 -28.96 4.88 4.32
CA PRO A 773 -27.97 5.70 5.01
C PRO A 773 -27.40 4.98 6.24
N CYS A 774 -26.26 5.49 6.72
CA CYS A 774 -25.70 5.20 8.03
C CYS A 774 -26.03 6.34 9.02
N ALA A 775 -25.96 6.06 10.31
CA ALA A 775 -25.97 7.11 11.34
C ALA A 775 -24.53 7.47 11.72
N ILE A 776 -24.11 8.68 11.36
CA ILE A 776 -22.82 9.28 11.66
C ILE A 776 -22.97 10.14 12.93
N GLU A 777 -22.47 9.65 14.06
CA GLU A 777 -22.50 10.39 15.31
C GLU A 777 -21.29 11.33 15.41
N MET A 778 -21.55 12.63 15.31
CA MET A 778 -20.57 13.69 15.48
C MET A 778 -20.65 14.30 16.89
N ARG A 779 -19.52 14.34 17.58
CA ARG A 779 -19.37 15.02 18.87
C ARG A 779 -18.67 16.35 18.66
N PRO A 780 -19.12 17.46 19.30
CA PRO A 780 -18.41 18.71 19.18
C PRO A 780 -17.07 18.53 19.90
N VAL A 781 -15.95 18.72 19.19
CA VAL A 781 -14.64 18.68 19.81
C VAL A 781 -14.63 19.76 20.88
N LEU A 782 -14.33 19.38 22.12
CA LEU A 782 -13.96 20.32 23.16
C LEU A 782 -12.67 20.99 22.70
N MET A 783 -12.78 22.06 21.90
CA MET A 783 -11.78 23.10 21.99
C MET A 783 -11.81 23.50 23.46
N PRO A 784 -10.74 23.34 24.23
CA PRO A 784 -10.73 23.89 25.56
C PRO A 784 -11.00 25.38 25.37
N ILE A 785 -12.14 25.84 25.88
CA ILE A 785 -12.32 27.25 26.22
C ILE A 785 -11.31 27.46 27.34
N MET A 786 -10.06 27.66 26.97
CA MET A 786 -9.05 28.14 27.88
C MET A 786 -9.45 29.56 28.17
N ASP A 787 -9.79 29.79 29.43
CA ASP A 787 -9.87 31.09 30.06
C ASP A 787 -8.82 32.02 29.42
N PRO A 788 -9.21 33.17 28.82
CA PRO A 788 -8.27 34.12 28.25
C PRO A 788 -7.19 34.58 29.25
N LYS A 789 -7.32 34.26 30.54
CA LYS A 789 -6.31 34.47 31.59
C LYS A 789 -5.23 33.39 31.70
N SER A 790 -5.29 32.27 30.97
CA SER A 790 -4.30 31.18 31.06
C SER A 790 -3.02 31.39 30.23
N HIS A 791 -2.55 32.65 30.13
CA HIS A 791 -1.31 33.03 29.44
C HIS A 791 -0.01 32.57 30.15
N GLN A 792 -0.09 31.66 31.13
CA GLN A 792 1.04 31.15 31.88
C GLN A 792 0.90 29.64 32.13
N VAL A 793 0.82 28.83 31.06
CA VAL A 793 1.17 27.41 31.19
C VAL A 793 2.68 27.32 31.09
N SER A 794 3.34 27.05 32.22
CA SER A 794 4.77 26.74 32.27
C SER A 794 5.05 25.52 31.39
N VAL A 795 5.87 25.66 30.35
CA VAL A 795 6.34 24.52 29.56
C VAL A 795 7.22 23.67 30.48
N PRO A 796 6.89 22.39 30.76
CA PRO A 796 7.71 21.57 31.63
C PRO A 796 9.06 21.34 30.94
N VAL A 797 10.13 21.78 31.61
CA VAL A 797 11.51 21.54 31.17
C VAL A 797 12.02 20.30 31.89
N ILE A 798 12.26 19.24 31.12
CA ILE A 798 12.77 17.95 31.60
C ILE A 798 14.19 17.74 31.07
N LYS A 799 14.94 16.81 31.66
CA LYS A 799 16.33 16.51 31.23
C LYS A 799 16.42 15.08 30.70
N GLY A 800 17.11 14.91 29.57
CA GLY A 800 17.40 13.59 28.99
C GLY A 800 16.30 13.01 28.09
N ASP A 801 16.44 11.73 27.74
CA ASP A 801 15.41 11.01 26.97
C ASP A 801 14.21 10.69 27.86
N VAL A 802 13.02 11.07 27.42
CA VAL A 802 11.78 10.83 28.17
C VAL A 802 10.81 10.01 27.33
N GLY A 803 10.02 9.17 27.99
CA GLY A 803 8.96 8.40 27.33
C GLY A 803 7.89 9.33 26.76
N TYR A 804 7.31 8.94 25.63
CA TYR A 804 6.21 9.68 25.02
C TYR A 804 4.97 9.63 25.91
N ASP A 805 4.43 10.80 26.26
CA ASP A 805 3.27 10.95 27.15
C ASP A 805 2.04 11.60 26.48
N GLY A 806 2.00 11.54 25.15
CA GLY A 806 0.96 12.19 24.35
C GLY A 806 1.29 13.63 23.93
N ARG A 807 2.49 14.12 24.25
CA ARG A 807 2.99 15.44 23.85
C ARG A 807 4.22 15.31 22.96
N VAL A 808 4.36 16.24 22.02
CA VAL A 808 5.60 16.36 21.21
C VAL A 808 6.76 16.71 22.13
N ILE A 809 7.85 15.94 22.05
CA ILE A 809 9.07 16.21 22.81
C ILE A 809 10.03 16.98 21.90
N LEU A 810 10.27 18.26 22.19
CA LEU A 810 11.28 19.06 21.50
C LEU A 810 12.60 19.01 22.29
N TYR A 811 13.64 18.46 21.66
CA TYR A 811 14.99 18.40 22.24
C TYR A 811 15.75 19.69 21.97
N VAL A 812 16.27 20.29 23.04
CA VAL A 812 16.99 21.56 23.07
C VAL A 812 18.24 21.44 23.93
N ILE A 813 19.15 22.41 23.82
CA ILE A 813 20.34 22.50 24.69
C ILE A 813 20.24 23.70 25.61
N LYS A 814 20.98 23.64 26.72
CA LYS A 814 21.14 24.80 27.61
C LYS A 814 21.53 26.04 26.81
N ALA A 815 20.73 27.10 26.95
CA ALA A 815 20.89 28.31 26.16
C ALA A 815 22.23 29.00 26.48
N ASP A 816 22.93 29.45 25.44
CA ASP A 816 24.00 30.45 25.51
C ASP A 816 23.60 31.66 24.65
N GLU A 817 24.50 32.63 24.46
CA GLU A 817 24.23 33.84 23.67
C GLU A 817 23.66 33.56 22.26
N THR A 818 23.89 32.38 21.68
CA THR A 818 23.56 32.07 20.28
C THR A 818 22.90 30.70 20.08
N SER A 819 22.96 29.79 21.06
CA SER A 819 22.57 28.40 20.86
C SER A 819 21.07 28.18 20.71
N TYR A 820 20.23 29.12 21.14
CA TYR A 820 18.77 29.01 21.09
C TYR A 820 18.14 29.40 19.76
N ILE A 821 18.88 30.10 18.90
CA ILE A 821 18.39 30.73 17.67
C ILE A 821 17.75 29.72 16.71
N ASN A 822 18.23 28.48 16.64
CA ASN A 822 17.67 27.48 15.74
C ASN A 822 16.45 26.74 16.33
N TYR A 823 16.45 26.43 17.63
CA TYR A 823 15.35 25.67 18.22
C TYR A 823 14.14 26.52 18.61
N ILE A 824 14.25 27.86 18.58
CA ILE A 824 13.06 28.72 18.70
C ILE A 824 12.12 28.60 17.51
N LYS A 825 12.58 28.18 16.32
CA LYS A 825 11.72 28.04 15.13
C LYS A 825 10.56 27.04 15.37
N PRO A 826 10.81 25.74 15.64
CA PRO A 826 9.73 24.79 15.91
C PRO A 826 8.96 25.12 17.19
N LEU A 827 9.60 25.76 18.17
CA LEU A 827 8.95 26.17 19.41
C LEU A 827 7.93 27.29 19.21
N ILE A 828 8.23 28.28 18.35
CA ILE A 828 7.26 29.32 17.97
C ILE A 828 6.08 28.66 17.25
N LEU A 829 6.34 27.79 16.28
CA LEU A 829 5.28 27.09 15.54
C LEU A 829 4.40 26.26 16.48
N ALA A 830 5.00 25.53 17.42
CA ALA A 830 4.27 24.76 18.42
C ALA A 830 3.32 25.63 19.26
N ARG A 831 3.71 26.86 19.58
CA ARG A 831 2.83 27.80 20.30
C ARG A 831 1.77 28.44 19.41
N GLU A 832 2.12 28.79 18.17
CA GLU A 832 1.18 29.34 17.18
C GLU A 832 0.06 28.34 16.87
N LEU A 833 0.41 27.06 16.70
CA LEU A 833 -0.52 25.95 16.46
C LEU A 833 -1.11 25.36 17.76
N LYS A 834 -0.72 25.89 18.94
CA LYS A 834 -1.16 25.40 20.26
C LYS A 834 -0.94 23.90 20.47
N ILE A 835 0.15 23.37 19.93
CA ILE A 835 0.56 21.97 20.04
C ILE A 835 0.92 21.66 21.50
N PRO A 836 0.37 20.60 22.11
CA PRO A 836 0.87 20.08 23.39
C PRO A 836 2.31 19.58 23.24
N HIS A 837 3.25 20.25 23.90
CA HIS A 837 4.67 19.94 23.78
C HIS A 837 5.43 20.03 25.12
N LEU A 838 6.56 19.34 25.15
CA LEU A 838 7.55 19.33 26.22
C LEU A 838 8.90 19.83 25.68
N LEU A 839 9.67 20.51 26.53
CA LEU A 839 11.06 20.85 26.22
C LEU A 839 11.99 19.91 26.99
N SER A 840 12.75 19.09 26.29
CA SER A 840 13.81 18.29 26.90
C SER A 840 15.17 18.93 26.68
N VAL A 841 15.81 19.34 27.78
CA VAL A 841 17.19 19.87 27.77
C VAL A 841 18.16 18.70 27.82
N ILE A 842 18.98 18.57 26.79
CA ILE A 842 19.92 17.46 26.60
C ILE A 842 21.38 17.90 26.67
N ASP A 843 22.28 16.94 26.94
CA ASP A 843 23.71 17.08 26.65
C ASP A 843 23.99 16.42 25.30
N THR A 844 24.49 17.20 24.33
CA THR A 844 24.82 16.69 22.98
C THR A 844 25.96 15.67 22.99
N LYS A 845 26.61 15.43 24.13
CA LYS A 845 27.62 14.38 24.29
C LYS A 845 27.03 13.03 24.67
N ASP A 846 25.78 12.98 25.09
CA ASP A 846 25.13 11.72 25.46
C ASP A 846 25.02 10.76 24.26
N GLU A 847 25.42 9.51 24.44
CA GLU A 847 25.41 8.51 23.34
C GLU A 847 24.00 8.18 22.86
N TRP A 848 23.01 8.17 23.76
CA TRP A 848 21.63 7.81 23.41
C TRP A 848 21.02 8.75 22.36
N PHE A 849 21.50 10.00 22.30
CA PHE A 849 20.96 11.02 21.40
C PHE A 849 21.33 10.77 19.92
N TYR A 850 22.30 9.90 19.63
CA TYR A 850 22.57 9.43 18.25
C TYR A 850 21.35 8.74 17.62
N ARG A 851 20.46 8.17 18.43
CA ARG A 851 19.21 7.56 17.95
C ARG A 851 18.17 8.60 17.50
N ILE A 852 18.31 9.85 17.96
CA ILE A 852 17.40 10.96 17.66
C ILE A 852 17.99 11.87 16.57
N HIS A 853 19.29 12.16 16.64
CA HIS A 853 19.99 13.01 15.66
C HIS A 853 21.38 12.43 15.33
N PRO A 854 21.71 12.17 14.05
CA PRO A 854 22.96 11.51 13.67
C PRO A 854 24.23 12.29 14.06
N GLU A 855 24.17 13.63 14.04
CA GLU A 855 25.27 14.50 14.51
C GLU A 855 25.08 15.06 15.93
N ARG A 856 24.06 14.60 16.68
CA ARG A 856 23.71 15.12 18.01
C ARG A 856 23.48 16.64 18.08
N MET A 857 22.80 17.21 17.08
CA MET A 857 22.44 18.63 17.03
C MET A 857 20.98 18.87 17.42
N VAL A 858 20.66 20.11 17.77
CA VAL A 858 19.28 20.57 18.05
C VAL A 858 18.90 21.73 17.12
N PRO A 859 17.60 21.93 16.81
CA PRO A 859 16.45 21.17 17.31
C PRO A 859 16.34 19.78 16.68
N SER A 860 15.81 18.86 17.48
CA SER A 860 15.17 17.62 17.04
C SER A 860 13.87 17.44 17.81
N LEU A 861 12.96 16.61 17.31
CA LEU A 861 11.75 16.26 18.03
C LEU A 861 11.48 14.76 17.98
N LYS A 862 10.77 14.30 19.00
CA LYS A 862 10.19 12.95 19.10
C LYS A 862 8.69 13.05 19.28
N ASP A 863 7.99 12.15 18.62
CA ASP A 863 6.55 12.07 18.59
C ASP A 863 6.09 10.63 18.30
N LEU A 864 4.79 10.36 18.36
CA LEU A 864 4.20 9.06 18.00
C LEU A 864 3.22 9.26 16.85
N ASP A 865 3.45 8.63 15.70
CA ASP A 865 2.55 8.72 14.55
C ASP A 865 1.15 8.19 14.91
N PRO A 866 0.07 8.99 14.80
CA PRO A 866 -1.28 8.55 15.15
C PRO A 866 -1.80 7.42 14.25
N GLU A 867 -1.29 7.28 13.02
CA GLU A 867 -1.77 6.26 12.07
C GLU A 867 -1.09 4.90 12.30
N THR A 868 0.24 4.89 12.36
CA THR A 868 0.99 3.63 12.53
C THR A 868 1.29 3.27 13.98
N ASN A 869 1.04 4.19 14.93
CA ASN A 869 1.39 4.07 16.34
C ASN A 869 2.89 3.79 16.56
N ARG A 870 3.76 4.28 15.67
CA ARG A 870 5.22 4.15 15.73
C ARG A 870 5.88 5.44 16.17
N GLU A 871 7.01 5.32 16.89
CA GLU A 871 7.82 6.47 17.27
C GLU A 871 8.41 7.14 16.01
N VAL A 872 8.30 8.47 15.95
CA VAL A 872 8.85 9.31 14.88
C VAL A 872 9.88 10.23 15.51
N ASN A 873 11.11 10.18 14.98
CA ASN A 873 12.18 11.10 15.31
C ASN A 873 12.45 11.99 14.10
N VAL A 874 12.31 13.31 14.28
CA VAL A 874 12.57 14.30 13.23
C VAL A 874 13.74 15.16 13.66
N PHE A 875 14.74 15.26 12.79
CA PHE A 875 15.95 16.05 13.00
C PHE A 875 16.09 17.09 11.90
N GLU A 876 16.78 18.20 12.19
CA GLU A 876 16.85 19.43 11.38
C GLU A 876 15.64 20.36 11.58
N SER A 877 15.92 21.67 11.69
CA SER A 877 14.94 22.70 12.08
C SER A 877 13.82 22.92 11.07
N THR A 878 14.11 22.89 9.78
CA THR A 878 13.13 22.98 8.70
C THR A 878 12.30 21.72 8.61
N ALA A 879 12.91 20.55 8.76
CA ALA A 879 12.17 19.28 8.83
C ALA A 879 11.23 19.24 10.05
N CYS A 880 11.67 19.73 11.21
CA CYS A 880 10.82 19.87 12.39
C CYS A 880 9.62 20.82 12.14
N LEU A 881 9.85 21.96 11.49
CA LEU A 881 8.77 22.89 11.11
C LEU A 881 7.77 22.24 10.16
N GLN A 882 8.26 21.56 9.12
CA GLN A 882 7.43 20.89 8.13
C GLN A 882 6.59 19.78 8.78
N TYR A 883 7.21 18.93 9.60
CA TYR A 883 6.52 17.86 10.31
C TYR A 883 5.42 18.39 11.24
N LEU A 884 5.71 19.44 12.02
CA LEU A 884 4.71 20.04 12.91
C LEU A 884 3.55 20.65 12.11
N ALA A 885 3.82 21.24 10.95
CA ALA A 885 2.77 21.77 10.10
C ALA A 885 1.95 20.64 9.44
N ASP A 886 2.59 19.61 8.89
CA ASP A 886 1.89 18.48 8.29
C ASP A 886 0.99 17.76 9.32
N ARG A 887 1.45 17.68 10.57
CA ARG A 887 0.72 17.01 11.64
C ARG A 887 -0.37 17.87 12.27
N PHE A 888 -0.18 19.18 12.41
CA PHE A 888 -1.05 20.03 13.24
C PHE A 888 -1.62 21.28 12.53
N ASP A 889 -1.16 21.64 11.34
CA ASP A 889 -1.70 22.75 10.54
C ASP A 889 -2.75 22.27 9.52
N HIS A 890 -3.84 21.67 10.02
CA HIS A 890 -4.86 21.00 9.19
C HIS A 890 -5.49 21.90 8.12
N ILE A 891 -5.54 23.21 8.35
CA ILE A 891 -6.13 24.19 7.44
C ILE A 891 -5.10 24.83 6.50
N GLY A 892 -3.82 24.45 6.57
CA GLY A 892 -2.76 24.96 5.71
C GLY A 892 -2.45 26.45 5.89
N THR A 893 -2.59 26.98 7.12
CA THR A 893 -2.31 28.41 7.39
C THR A 893 -0.82 28.71 7.26
N TRP A 894 0.03 27.81 7.77
CA TRP A 894 1.48 27.93 7.81
C TRP A 894 2.17 27.21 6.66
N ALA A 895 1.69 26.02 6.27
CA ALA A 895 2.26 25.22 5.18
C ALA A 895 1.70 25.59 3.79
N GLY A 896 0.53 26.24 3.72
CA GLY A 896 -0.18 26.55 2.48
C GLY A 896 -1.41 25.65 2.27
N ARG A 897 -2.48 26.24 1.73
CA ARG A 897 -3.82 25.62 1.58
C ARG A 897 -3.98 24.80 0.31
N ASN A 898 -3.21 25.15 -0.72
CA ASN A 898 -3.26 24.51 -2.04
C ASN A 898 -1.84 24.33 -2.61
N ALA A 899 -1.73 23.65 -3.74
CA ALA A 899 -0.44 23.33 -4.35
C ALA A 899 0.41 24.58 -4.67
N ALA A 900 -0.22 25.69 -5.08
CA ALA A 900 0.49 26.92 -5.41
C ALA A 900 1.07 27.58 -4.14
N GLU A 901 0.26 27.69 -3.07
CA GLU A 901 0.73 28.22 -1.80
C GLU A 901 1.80 27.33 -1.16
N LYS A 902 1.60 26.00 -1.15
CA LYS A 902 2.59 25.04 -0.66
C LYS A 902 3.91 25.14 -1.43
N GLY A 903 3.85 25.26 -2.75
CA GLY A 903 5.02 25.47 -3.60
C GLY A 903 5.76 26.77 -3.27
N ALA A 904 5.04 27.86 -3.02
CA ALA A 904 5.64 29.14 -2.63
C ALA A 904 6.31 29.05 -1.24
N VAL A 905 5.62 28.50 -0.24
CA VAL A 905 6.15 28.31 1.12
C VAL A 905 7.40 27.42 1.09
N LEU A 906 7.33 26.27 0.41
CA LEU A 906 8.45 25.35 0.30
C LEU A 906 9.65 25.99 -0.40
N SER A 907 9.44 26.75 -1.48
CA SER A 907 10.52 27.42 -2.22
C SER A 907 11.33 28.36 -1.32
N TRP A 908 10.64 29.23 -0.56
CA TRP A 908 11.31 30.20 0.31
C TRP A 908 11.94 29.54 1.56
N THR A 909 11.30 28.52 2.10
CA THR A 909 11.81 27.75 3.25
C THR A 909 13.04 26.93 2.86
N ALA A 910 13.01 26.25 1.72
CA ALA A 910 14.15 25.51 1.18
C ALA A 910 15.31 26.45 0.81
N TYR A 911 15.01 27.62 0.23
CA TYR A 911 16.03 28.64 -0.05
C TYR A 911 16.74 29.08 1.23
N GLN A 912 16.00 29.36 2.32
CA GLN A 912 16.58 29.72 3.62
C GLN A 912 17.54 28.65 4.15
N THR A 913 17.10 27.39 4.06
CA THR A 913 17.82 26.21 4.54
C THR A 913 19.12 25.99 3.75
N ALA A 914 19.11 26.28 2.45
CA ALA A 914 20.27 26.14 1.58
C ALA A 914 21.20 27.37 1.56
N SER A 915 20.74 28.56 2.00
CA SER A 915 21.47 29.83 1.87
C SER A 915 21.80 30.51 3.21
N LEU A 916 20.93 31.41 3.69
CA LEU A 916 21.19 32.29 4.83
C LEU A 916 21.48 31.49 6.11
N GLY A 917 20.73 30.41 6.35
CA GLY A 917 20.90 29.55 7.53
C GLY A 917 22.32 29.01 7.69
N PRO A 918 22.84 28.20 6.74
CA PRO A 918 24.20 27.67 6.83
C PRO A 918 25.26 28.77 6.71
N THR A 919 25.04 29.79 5.86
CA THR A 919 26.03 30.87 5.66
C THR A 919 26.27 31.67 6.95
N ALA A 920 25.20 32.09 7.63
CA ALA A 920 25.31 32.82 8.90
C ALA A 920 25.91 31.95 10.02
N LYS A 921 25.54 30.66 10.06
CA LYS A 921 26.11 29.69 11.01
C LYS A 921 27.61 29.50 10.81
N TYR A 922 28.06 29.32 9.57
CA TYR A 922 29.50 29.17 9.26
C TYR A 922 30.27 30.47 9.49
N TRP A 923 29.68 31.62 9.16
CA TRP A 923 30.28 32.91 9.49
C TRP A 923 30.56 33.04 10.99
N LEU A 924 29.57 32.74 11.83
CA LEU A 924 29.72 32.75 13.29
C LEU A 924 30.74 31.71 13.77
N TYR A 925 30.72 30.51 13.18
CA TYR A 925 31.71 29.48 13.49
C TYR A 925 33.14 29.94 13.17
N PHE A 926 33.43 30.51 12.00
CA PHE A 926 34.77 31.01 11.70
C PHE A 926 35.15 32.27 12.50
N LEU A 927 34.17 33.10 12.87
CA LEU A 927 34.40 34.30 13.67
C LEU A 927 34.71 33.98 15.14
N ARG A 928 34.04 32.99 15.75
CA ARG A 928 34.11 32.73 17.20
C ARG A 928 34.35 31.29 17.62
N GLY A 929 34.21 30.32 16.71
CA GLY A 929 34.17 28.90 17.02
C GLY A 929 35.26 28.04 16.40
N TYR A 930 36.01 28.53 15.41
CA TYR A 930 37.00 27.76 14.67
C TYR A 930 38.39 27.83 15.31
N PRO A 931 39.14 26.72 15.47
CA PRO A 931 38.65 25.36 15.42
C PRO A 931 37.84 25.00 16.69
N THR A 932 37.98 25.79 17.75
CA THR A 932 37.20 25.67 18.99
C THR A 932 36.85 27.05 19.56
N ARG A 933 35.73 27.15 20.29
CA ARG A 933 35.32 28.39 20.97
C ARG A 933 36.31 28.88 22.03
N HIS A 934 37.14 28.01 22.59
CA HIS A 934 38.11 28.36 23.64
C HIS A 934 39.41 28.97 23.09
N LYS A 935 39.78 28.61 21.85
CA LYS A 935 40.97 29.14 21.15
C LYS A 935 40.62 29.44 19.70
N PRO A 936 39.81 30.49 19.44
CA PRO A 936 39.40 30.80 18.08
C PRO A 936 40.57 31.33 17.24
N VAL A 937 40.78 30.72 16.08
CA VAL A 937 41.69 31.17 15.02
C VAL A 937 40.86 32.00 14.04
N GLN A 938 41.27 33.26 13.84
CA GLN A 938 40.61 34.15 12.90
C GLN A 938 41.09 33.85 11.48
N LEU A 939 40.13 33.74 10.54
CA LEU A 939 40.39 33.63 9.10
C LEU A 939 39.77 34.84 8.38
N PRO A 940 40.43 36.02 8.39
CA PRO A 940 39.81 37.30 8.02
C PRO A 940 39.11 37.27 6.65
N ARG A 941 39.77 36.74 5.61
CA ARG A 941 39.19 36.64 4.26
C ARG A 941 37.94 35.76 4.20
N THR A 942 37.93 34.65 4.93
CA THR A 942 36.77 33.74 5.00
C THR A 942 35.61 34.41 5.73
N ILE A 943 35.90 35.08 6.84
CA ILE A 943 34.92 35.82 7.65
C ILE A 943 34.31 36.94 6.82
N GLU A 944 35.13 37.78 6.17
CA GLU A 944 34.68 38.86 5.28
C GLU A 944 33.81 38.33 4.14
N LYS A 945 34.21 37.20 3.52
CA LYS A 945 33.45 36.61 2.42
C LYS A 945 32.08 36.09 2.87
N LEU A 946 32.01 35.39 4.01
CA LEU A 946 30.76 34.88 4.55
C LEU A 946 29.86 36.01 5.07
N HIS A 947 30.45 37.06 5.65
CA HIS A 947 29.74 38.28 6.05
C HIS A 947 29.08 38.94 4.85
N SER A 948 29.85 39.22 3.79
CA SER A 948 29.34 39.78 2.54
C SER A 948 28.23 38.91 1.91
N ASN A 949 28.35 37.59 2.00
CA ASN A 949 27.30 36.69 1.52
C ASN A 949 26.02 36.79 2.37
N CYS A 950 26.12 36.96 3.70
CA CYS A 950 24.95 37.19 4.57
C CYS A 950 24.22 38.49 4.18
N LEU A 951 24.97 39.59 3.97
CA LEU A 951 24.38 40.87 3.55
C LEU A 951 23.65 40.73 2.21
N ARG A 952 24.24 40.01 1.25
CA ARG A 952 23.58 39.74 -0.04
C ARG A 952 22.29 38.94 0.09
N GLN A 953 22.21 38.02 1.06
CA GLN A 953 20.97 37.29 1.32
C GLN A 953 19.89 38.20 1.93
N TRP A 954 20.27 39.15 2.79
CA TRP A 954 19.35 40.19 3.25
C TRP A 954 18.90 41.13 2.13
N ASP A 955 19.76 41.48 1.17
CA ASP A 955 19.34 42.25 -0.02
C ASP A 955 18.26 41.54 -0.84
N ILE A 956 18.33 40.20 -0.93
CA ILE A 956 17.31 39.40 -1.63
C ILE A 956 16.00 39.39 -0.84
N LEU A 957 16.08 39.20 0.48
CA LEU A 957 14.91 39.20 1.36
C LEU A 957 14.22 40.57 1.39
N GLU A 958 14.98 41.66 1.43
CA GLU A 958 14.47 43.03 1.36
C GLU A 958 13.73 43.29 0.06
N LYS A 959 14.32 42.90 -1.09
CA LYS A 959 13.63 43.00 -2.40
C LYS A 959 12.34 42.20 -2.45
N ARG A 960 12.26 41.07 -1.75
CA ARG A 960 11.04 40.27 -1.65
C ARG A 960 9.98 41.01 -0.84
N LEU A 961 10.33 41.48 0.36
CA LEU A 961 9.42 42.17 1.28
C LEU A 961 9.07 43.61 0.84
N SER A 962 9.79 44.17 -0.14
CA SER A 962 9.51 45.49 -0.71
C SER A 962 8.46 45.45 -1.84
N LEU A 963 8.00 44.26 -2.25
CA LEU A 963 6.94 44.14 -3.26
C LEU A 963 5.62 44.72 -2.72
N GLU A 964 4.84 45.36 -3.59
CA GLU A 964 3.56 45.95 -3.22
C GLU A 964 2.61 44.90 -2.63
N GLY A 965 2.09 45.16 -1.43
CA GLY A 965 1.20 44.24 -0.70
C GLY A 965 1.89 43.02 -0.08
N GLN A 966 3.22 42.93 -0.10
CA GLN A 966 3.96 41.81 0.49
C GLN A 966 4.31 42.07 1.97
N ASP A 967 3.48 41.58 2.88
CA ASP A 967 3.71 41.72 4.32
C ASP A 967 4.53 40.59 4.94
N TYR A 968 4.60 39.43 4.27
CA TYR A 968 5.29 38.23 4.72
C TYR A 968 6.12 37.59 3.60
N ILE A 969 7.00 36.64 3.90
CA ILE A 969 8.05 36.21 2.95
C ILE A 969 7.47 35.41 1.77
N ALA A 970 6.77 34.31 2.05
CA ALA A 970 6.29 33.41 1.02
C ALA A 970 4.97 33.89 0.41
N LEU A 971 3.99 34.18 1.27
CA LEU A 971 2.67 34.67 0.91
C LEU A 971 2.53 36.14 1.32
N PRO A 972 1.75 36.95 0.60
CA PRO A 972 1.64 38.39 0.89
C PRO A 972 0.83 38.68 2.17
N ASP A 973 -0.18 37.87 2.48
CA ASP A 973 -1.25 38.17 3.43
C ASP A 973 -1.03 37.65 4.86
N ARG A 974 -0.17 36.65 5.05
CA ARG A 974 0.00 35.96 6.35
C ARG A 974 1.37 35.31 6.50
N PRO A 975 1.84 35.11 7.75
CA PRO A 975 3.10 34.42 7.99
C PRO A 975 2.98 32.92 7.71
N THR A 976 4.10 32.33 7.33
CA THR A 976 4.22 30.92 6.94
C THR A 976 5.47 30.28 7.56
N LEU A 977 5.75 29.01 7.25
CA LEU A 977 6.99 28.36 7.66
C LEU A 977 8.26 29.09 7.18
N ALA A 978 8.17 29.80 6.04
CA ALA A 978 9.27 30.63 5.56
C ALA A 978 9.58 31.73 6.57
N ASP A 979 8.57 32.46 7.04
CA ASP A 979 8.73 33.55 8.01
C ASP A 979 9.41 33.08 9.31
N LEU A 980 8.99 31.93 9.84
CA LEU A 980 9.62 31.33 11.02
C LEU A 980 11.06 30.90 10.77
N SER A 981 11.38 30.45 9.55
CA SER A 981 12.72 30.00 9.18
C SER A 981 13.73 31.15 9.11
N TYR A 982 13.32 32.29 8.53
CA TYR A 982 14.17 33.48 8.42
C TYR A 982 14.27 34.28 9.72
N PHE A 983 13.20 34.31 10.53
CA PHE A 983 13.07 35.21 11.69
C PHE A 983 14.30 35.24 12.62
N PRO A 984 14.86 34.11 13.09
CA PRO A 984 16.01 34.14 14.00
C PRO A 984 17.28 34.75 13.39
N PHE A 985 17.37 34.76 12.06
CA PHE A 985 18.52 35.27 11.29
C PHE A 985 18.25 36.66 10.68
N ALA A 986 17.09 37.26 10.94
CA ALA A 986 16.68 38.53 10.34
C ALA A 986 15.87 39.42 11.31
N MET A 987 16.12 39.29 12.62
CA MET A 987 15.57 40.17 13.66
C MET A 987 16.60 41.24 14.09
N PRO A 988 16.20 42.38 14.69
CA PRO A 988 17.08 43.53 14.95
C PRO A 988 18.38 43.19 15.67
N TRP A 989 18.32 42.30 16.67
CA TRP A 989 19.50 41.83 17.40
C TRP A 989 20.54 41.15 16.49
N MET A 990 20.12 40.42 15.45
CA MET A 990 21.02 39.75 14.51
C MET A 990 21.78 40.75 13.63
N PHE A 991 21.13 41.84 13.21
CA PHE A 991 21.80 42.92 12.45
C PHE A 991 22.88 43.61 13.29
N GLN A 992 22.54 43.94 14.55
CA GLN A 992 23.51 44.47 15.50
C GLN A 992 24.67 43.49 15.72
N PHE A 993 24.37 42.18 15.80
CA PHE A 993 25.38 41.13 15.96
C PHE A 993 26.30 41.01 14.73
N LEU A 994 25.78 41.22 13.52
CA LEU A 994 26.56 41.29 12.28
C LEU A 994 27.27 42.64 12.07
N GLY A 995 27.10 43.61 12.98
CA GLY A 995 27.76 44.91 12.91
C GLY A 995 27.22 45.82 11.79
N VAL A 996 25.95 45.67 11.42
CA VAL A 996 25.27 46.53 10.44
C VAL A 996 24.00 47.14 11.03
N ASP A 997 23.52 48.25 10.45
CA ASP A 997 22.28 48.90 10.88
C ASP A 997 21.10 48.30 10.10
N ILE A 998 20.08 47.79 10.81
CA ILE A 998 18.87 47.24 10.17
C ILE A 998 18.12 48.30 9.35
N LYS A 999 18.36 49.60 9.61
CA LYS A 999 17.78 50.70 8.82
C LYS A 999 18.15 50.68 7.34
N ASP A 1000 19.23 50.00 6.98
CA ASP A 1000 19.61 49.79 5.57
C ASP A 1000 18.66 48.79 4.85
N TRP A 1001 17.84 48.03 5.61
CA TRP A 1001 16.83 47.09 5.12
C TRP A 1001 15.45 47.37 5.79
N PRO A 1002 14.77 48.47 5.43
CA PRO A 1002 13.56 48.93 6.11
C PRO A 1002 12.37 47.96 5.99
N SER A 1003 12.26 47.16 4.93
CA SER A 1003 11.19 46.17 4.78
C SER A 1003 11.41 44.98 5.70
N ILE A 1004 12.67 44.54 5.88
CA ILE A 1004 13.03 43.55 6.89
C ILE A 1004 12.76 44.08 8.30
N ASP A 1005 13.09 45.34 8.61
CA ASP A 1005 12.78 45.93 9.92
C ASP A 1005 11.27 45.86 10.19
N ARG A 1006 10.44 46.39 9.28
CA ARG A 1006 8.97 46.33 9.36
C ARG A 1006 8.44 44.91 9.59
N TRP A 1007 8.87 43.96 8.77
CA TRP A 1007 8.46 42.55 8.88
C TRP A 1007 8.91 41.93 10.21
N SER A 1008 10.14 42.18 10.63
CA SER A 1008 10.69 41.64 11.88
C SER A 1008 9.97 42.18 13.11
N GLN A 1009 9.56 43.47 13.10
CA GLN A 1009 8.71 44.05 14.14
C GLN A 1009 7.30 43.43 14.15
N SER A 1010 6.73 43.14 12.97
CA SER A 1010 5.46 42.42 12.88
C SER A 1010 5.56 41.03 13.51
N MET A 1011 6.61 40.28 13.18
CA MET A 1011 6.88 38.96 13.77
C MET A 1011 7.13 39.06 15.28
N LEU A 1012 7.94 40.01 15.74
CA LEU A 1012 8.19 40.27 17.16
C LEU A 1012 6.93 40.67 17.92
N ASN A 1013 5.93 41.24 17.25
CA ASN A 1013 4.67 41.63 17.88
C ASN A 1013 3.72 40.46 18.13
N ARG A 1014 3.97 39.30 17.52
CA ARG A 1014 3.15 38.11 17.69
C ARG A 1014 3.27 37.55 19.13
N PRO A 1015 2.16 37.20 19.81
CA PRO A 1015 2.21 36.71 21.19
C PRO A 1015 3.10 35.48 21.39
N ALA A 1016 3.07 34.52 20.46
CA ALA A 1016 3.90 33.31 20.54
C ALA A 1016 5.40 33.65 20.43
N VAL A 1017 5.76 34.54 19.49
CA VAL A 1017 7.14 34.99 19.29
C VAL A 1017 7.65 35.72 20.53
N LYS A 1018 6.88 36.66 21.10
CA LYS A 1018 7.24 37.36 22.36
C LYS A 1018 7.54 36.38 23.48
N ALA A 1019 6.62 35.43 23.72
CA ALA A 1019 6.77 34.44 24.78
C ALA A 1019 8.03 33.58 24.58
N VAL A 1020 8.34 33.17 23.35
CA VAL A 1020 9.54 32.39 23.04
C VAL A 1020 10.81 33.22 23.17
N MET A 1021 10.79 34.49 22.76
CA MET A 1021 11.96 35.38 22.89
C MET A 1021 12.29 35.72 24.35
N GLU A 1022 11.28 35.78 25.22
CA GLU A 1022 11.48 35.95 26.67
C GLU A 1022 11.97 34.68 27.38
N MET A 1023 11.58 33.51 26.87
CA MET A 1023 11.90 32.20 27.45
C MET A 1023 13.23 31.64 26.92
N GLY A 1024 13.50 31.77 25.62
CA GLY A 1024 14.59 31.12 24.90
C GLY A 1024 15.96 31.25 25.57
N PRO A 1025 16.42 32.47 25.90
CA PRO A 1025 17.70 32.69 26.59
C PRO A 1025 17.80 32.05 27.99
N LYS A 1026 16.67 31.69 28.61
CA LYS A 1026 16.59 31.12 29.97
C LYS A 1026 16.49 29.59 29.97
N ILE A 1027 16.35 28.94 28.81
CA ILE A 1027 16.16 27.49 28.72
C ILE A 1027 17.41 26.76 29.26
N GLY A 1028 17.22 25.93 30.28
CA GLY A 1028 18.28 25.14 30.92
C GLY A 1028 19.11 25.88 31.98
N HIS A 1029 18.73 27.10 32.36
CA HIS A 1029 19.34 27.88 33.46
C HIS A 1029 18.57 27.80 34.77
#